data_AF-A0A931WN96-F1
#
_entry.id   AF-A0A931WN96-F1
#
_cell.length_a   1.000
_cell.length_b   1.000
_cell.length_c   1.000
_cell.angle_alpha   90.00
_cell.angle_beta   90.00
_cell.angle_gamma   90.00
#
_symmetry.space_group_name_H-M   'P 1'
#
loop_
_entity.id
_entity.type
_entity.pdbx_description
1 polymer ?
#
loop_
_entity_poly.entity_id
_entity_poly.type
_entity_poly.pdbx_seq_one_letter_code
_entity_poly.pdbx_strand_id
1 'polypeptide(L)'
;MKRLAEWIVRKRFPVLIGVLLLTAFFGYHALKIEMYTAFSDLVPTDHPFIKVHNEFSKIFGGANLVLLAVEVKEGDIFNPQTLAKVKKLTEMLELTRGASNYQIFSIARQKVKDVRATSWGIEVQPIMWPNVPQIEEDLERLQNAIYANPTIAGRLVSMDGKAALITAAFHEERLDYAALFRRIQAAIREVEDENTKVYAAGEPILYGWIYYHLKDILVVIALTCLALLTLLILYYRNLNGVVIPVLSALITFIWGTGFTALVGFNFEPLVLVVPFLIAARTISHSIQFRERFFEELDRWGSTEKAAIESAAGLLMPGSVAIITDATGLTVLLTASMPILTKLAIAGSFWVLSNIVAVLVLDPILCCYFPVPRHRPKGGEGHWLNAPLRKTGNFCTAPAGRWALMVVFGGILVWSLYWNQYLTVGDSRPGSPLLWPNSDFNVSVRHINERFQGTDQLYVIVEGKEEKTVKSPLVLRTMEAFQREMERSPNVGGTESLVGLTRQINTVLHNNDPRWGILPRSELEVGGVIAVAEHGSEPGDFDRWVNYNFQRGKVTVFLYDHKGSTIQEVMDRARKFISGHPMEEARFRLAGGLVGVLAAANEVMEENNRLVLGLMLGAQLIFCALGFRSVLAGFLFVGVVFLSNMFGTALMAFWNVGLNVNTMPVISLGIGFGVDYGIYIVARAIEEYRRQERPELRAALTEGVATAGKAVLYTAFLISAGIAFWAFSPLRFQAEMGYQLLVILTMNMLGGLLLLPAVISLLRPRFVLGGKGA
;
A
#
# COMPACT_ATOMS: atom_id res chain seq x y z
N MET A 1 -28.07 14.23 -26.53
CA MET A 1 -26.78 14.94 -26.64
C MET A 1 -26.97 16.42 -26.90
N LYS A 2 -27.25 16.85 -28.13
CA LYS A 2 -27.37 18.28 -28.46
C LYS A 2 -28.44 19.03 -27.65
N ARG A 3 -29.64 18.46 -27.49
CA ARG A 3 -30.71 19.02 -26.62
C ARG A 3 -30.28 19.19 -25.15
N LEU A 4 -29.46 18.27 -24.64
CA LEU A 4 -28.96 18.34 -23.26
C LEU A 4 -27.90 19.45 -23.14
N ALA A 5 -26.96 19.52 -24.09
CA ALA A 5 -25.96 20.59 -24.16
C ALA A 5 -26.62 21.98 -24.29
N GLU A 6 -27.64 22.11 -25.14
CA GLU A 6 -28.45 23.32 -25.27
C GLU A 6 -29.15 23.68 -23.96
N TRP A 7 -29.73 22.70 -23.26
CA TRP A 7 -30.38 22.94 -21.97
C TRP A 7 -29.39 23.44 -20.91
N ILE A 8 -28.21 22.80 -20.79
CA ILE A 8 -27.15 23.18 -19.85
C ILE A 8 -26.71 24.63 -20.09
N VAL A 9 -26.44 24.99 -21.35
CA VAL A 9 -25.94 26.33 -21.69
C VAL A 9 -27.04 27.39 -21.56
N ARG A 10 -28.28 27.09 -21.95
CA ARG A 10 -29.41 28.05 -21.84
C ARG A 10 -29.87 28.27 -20.40
N LYS A 11 -29.80 27.25 -19.54
CA LYS A 11 -30.16 27.33 -18.11
C LYS A 11 -28.91 27.43 -17.22
N ARG A 12 -27.84 28.05 -17.73
CA ARG A 12 -26.53 28.16 -17.05
C ARG A 12 -26.57 28.76 -15.64
N PHE A 13 -27.43 29.74 -15.38
CA PHE A 13 -27.50 30.40 -14.06
C PHE A 13 -28.08 29.49 -12.96
N PRO A 14 -29.26 28.85 -13.12
CA PRO A 14 -29.75 27.84 -12.18
C PRO A 14 -28.78 26.68 -11.95
N VAL A 15 -28.15 26.18 -13.02
CA VAL A 15 -27.19 25.07 -12.92
C VAL A 15 -25.97 25.46 -12.09
N LEU A 16 -25.42 26.66 -12.31
CA LEU A 16 -24.29 27.18 -11.55
C LEU A 16 -24.62 27.32 -10.05
N ILE A 17 -25.81 27.83 -9.71
CA ILE A 17 -26.27 27.91 -8.31
C ILE A 17 -26.34 26.52 -7.68
N GLY A 18 -26.88 25.52 -8.39
CA GLY A 18 -26.92 24.15 -7.92
C GLY A 18 -25.52 23.59 -7.63
N VAL A 19 -24.55 23.81 -8.52
CA VAL A 19 -23.16 23.39 -8.32
C VAL A 19 -22.53 24.10 -7.12
N LEU A 20 -22.77 25.41 -6.95
CA LEU A 20 -22.24 26.17 -5.80
C LEU A 20 -22.83 25.71 -4.47
N LEU A 21 -24.14 25.41 -4.41
CA LEU A 21 -24.79 24.89 -3.21
C LEU A 21 -24.24 23.51 -2.82
N LEU A 22 -24.07 22.62 -3.80
CA LEU A 22 -23.43 21.32 -3.57
C LEU A 22 -21.98 21.47 -3.11
N THR A 23 -21.25 22.43 -3.69
CA THR A 23 -19.87 22.73 -3.28
C THR A 23 -19.80 23.26 -1.85
N ALA A 24 -20.73 24.13 -1.44
CA ALA A 24 -20.82 24.60 -0.06
C ALA A 24 -21.17 23.46 0.91
N PHE A 25 -22.10 22.58 0.53
CA PHE A 25 -22.47 21.40 1.31
C PHE A 25 -21.28 20.47 1.53
N PHE A 26 -20.60 20.04 0.46
CA PHE A 26 -19.42 19.19 0.59
C PHE A 26 -18.24 19.91 1.24
N GLY A 27 -18.07 21.21 1.01
CA GLY A 27 -17.05 22.02 1.67
C GLY A 27 -17.21 22.06 3.18
N TYR A 28 -18.45 22.15 3.69
CA TYR A 28 -18.71 22.07 5.13
C TYR A 28 -18.30 20.71 5.73
N HIS A 29 -18.55 19.61 5.01
CA HIS A 29 -18.12 18.28 5.45
C HIS A 29 -16.61 18.07 5.31
N ALA A 30 -15.98 18.62 4.27
CA ALA A 30 -14.54 18.50 4.02
C ALA A 30 -13.70 19.08 5.17
N LEU A 31 -14.19 20.14 5.84
CA LEU A 31 -13.52 20.73 7.01
C LEU A 31 -13.47 19.79 8.23
N LYS A 32 -14.26 18.71 8.26
CA LYS A 32 -14.32 17.74 9.35
C LYS A 32 -13.47 16.50 9.11
N ILE A 33 -12.71 16.45 8.01
CA ILE A 33 -11.93 15.27 7.65
C ILE A 33 -10.73 15.11 8.58
N GLU A 34 -10.54 13.90 9.12
CA GLU A 34 -9.38 13.57 9.96
C GLU A 34 -8.34 12.80 9.15
N MET A 35 -7.06 13.15 9.32
CA MET A 35 -5.93 12.49 8.67
C MET A 35 -5.17 11.60 9.67
N TYR A 36 -5.45 10.30 9.64
CA TYR A 36 -4.71 9.31 10.41
C TYR A 36 -4.78 7.93 9.73
N THR A 37 -3.79 7.11 10.07
CA THR A 37 -3.65 5.71 9.68
C THR A 37 -4.21 4.80 10.76
N ALA A 38 -5.13 3.92 10.39
CA ALA A 38 -5.63 2.85 11.25
C ALA A 38 -5.09 1.51 10.76
N PHE A 39 -4.46 0.73 11.65
CA PHE A 39 -3.88 -0.56 11.26
C PHE A 39 -4.97 -1.53 10.79
N SER A 40 -6.13 -1.51 11.46
CA SER A 40 -7.32 -2.26 11.03
C SER A 40 -7.79 -1.98 9.59
N ASP A 41 -7.43 -0.84 8.99
CA ASP A 41 -7.79 -0.55 7.60
C ASP A 41 -6.93 -1.32 6.58
N LEU A 42 -5.71 -1.69 6.98
CA LEU A 42 -4.70 -2.31 6.13
C LEU A 42 -4.85 -3.84 6.04
N VAL A 43 -5.84 -4.40 6.74
CA VAL A 43 -5.91 -5.82 7.08
C VAL A 43 -7.25 -6.43 6.64
N PRO A 44 -7.27 -7.67 6.08
CA PRO A 44 -8.52 -8.28 5.59
C PRO A 44 -9.35 -8.83 6.77
N THR A 45 -10.34 -8.06 7.22
CA THR A 45 -11.12 -8.35 8.44
C THR A 45 -11.86 -9.69 8.42
N ASP A 46 -12.24 -10.18 7.25
CA ASP A 46 -12.99 -11.44 7.12
C ASP A 46 -12.10 -12.70 7.15
N HIS A 47 -10.79 -12.54 6.95
CA HIS A 47 -9.85 -13.66 6.84
C HIS A 47 -9.72 -14.44 8.16
N PRO A 48 -9.66 -15.79 8.14
CA PRO A 48 -9.54 -16.60 9.35
C PRO A 48 -8.36 -16.21 10.25
N PHE A 49 -7.21 -15.85 9.66
CA PHE A 49 -6.04 -15.42 10.42
C PHE A 49 -6.28 -14.12 11.17
N ILE A 50 -7.02 -13.18 10.60
CA ILE A 50 -7.32 -11.91 11.27
C ILE A 50 -8.30 -12.12 12.41
N LYS A 51 -9.26 -13.04 12.27
CA LYS A 51 -10.14 -13.45 13.38
C LYS A 51 -9.35 -14.07 14.52
N VAL A 52 -8.40 -14.96 14.22
CA VAL A 52 -7.48 -15.55 15.21
C VAL A 52 -6.63 -14.44 15.85
N HIS A 53 -6.04 -13.55 15.06
CA HIS A 53 -5.24 -12.45 15.56
C HIS A 53 -6.03 -11.56 16.52
N ASN A 54 -7.24 -11.13 16.15
CA ASN A 54 -8.08 -10.25 16.97
C ASN A 54 -8.60 -10.94 18.25
N GLU A 55 -8.87 -12.24 18.18
CA GLU A 55 -9.27 -13.04 19.35
C GLU A 55 -8.13 -13.12 20.37
N PHE A 56 -6.92 -13.40 19.89
CA PHE A 56 -5.78 -13.73 20.75
C PHE A 56 -4.85 -12.56 21.04
N SER A 57 -4.93 -11.45 20.30
CA SER A 57 -4.12 -10.24 20.55
C SER A 57 -4.43 -9.59 21.90
N LYS A 58 -5.66 -9.74 22.38
CA LYS A 58 -6.09 -9.28 23.71
C LYS A 58 -5.43 -10.06 24.84
N ILE A 59 -5.04 -11.31 24.60
CA ILE A 59 -4.43 -12.22 25.58
C ILE A 59 -2.90 -12.14 25.46
N PHE A 60 -2.39 -12.36 24.26
CA PHE A 60 -0.97 -12.59 23.99
C PHE A 60 -0.22 -11.38 23.41
N GLY A 61 -0.93 -10.27 23.15
CA GLY A 61 -0.39 -9.04 22.58
C GLY A 61 -0.65 -8.89 21.10
N GLY A 62 -0.76 -7.64 20.64
CA GLY A 62 -1.05 -7.30 19.25
C GLY A 62 0.16 -7.31 18.32
N ALA A 63 -0.05 -6.85 17.08
CA ALA A 63 1.01 -6.65 16.09
C ALA A 63 1.83 -5.35 16.30
N ASN A 64 1.33 -4.42 17.14
CA ASN A 64 1.98 -3.15 17.45
C ASN A 64 3.12 -3.33 18.47
N LEU A 65 4.25 -3.87 18.02
CA LEU A 65 5.45 -4.06 18.81
C LEU A 65 6.47 -2.96 18.50
N VAL A 66 7.12 -2.42 19.53
CA VAL A 66 8.33 -1.59 19.43
C VAL A 66 9.53 -2.42 19.86
N LEU A 67 10.59 -2.37 19.05
CA LEU A 67 11.88 -3.00 19.30
C LEU A 67 12.95 -1.91 19.44
N LEU A 68 13.67 -1.87 20.55
CA LEU A 68 14.82 -1.00 20.75
C LEU A 68 16.05 -1.85 21.04
N ALA A 69 17.03 -1.86 20.15
CA ALA A 69 18.32 -2.51 20.38
C ALA A 69 19.36 -1.47 20.79
N VAL A 70 19.94 -1.64 21.98
CA VAL A 70 21.05 -0.83 22.48
C VAL A 70 22.33 -1.59 22.17
N GLU A 71 23.16 -1.04 21.27
CA GLU A 71 24.42 -1.64 20.83
C GLU A 71 25.61 -0.81 21.31
N VAL A 72 26.66 -1.48 21.79
CA VAL A 72 27.96 -0.87 22.05
C VAL A 72 28.92 -1.09 20.89
N LYS A 73 29.70 -0.07 20.52
CA LYS A 73 30.70 -0.15 19.44
C LYS A 73 31.95 -0.90 19.91
N GLU A 74 32.43 -0.55 21.10
CA GLU A 74 33.61 -1.09 21.75
C GLU A 74 33.23 -1.71 23.11
N GLY A 75 33.83 -2.87 23.41
CA GLY A 75 33.52 -3.65 24.61
C GLY A 75 32.22 -4.47 24.51
N ASP A 76 31.58 -4.69 25.65
CA ASP A 76 30.32 -5.40 25.82
C ASP A 76 29.28 -4.54 26.57
N ILE A 77 28.04 -5.03 26.67
CA ILE A 77 26.96 -4.33 27.38
C ILE A 77 27.06 -4.46 28.90
N PHE A 78 27.95 -5.30 29.43
CA PHE A 78 28.02 -5.68 30.84
C PHE A 78 28.80 -4.64 31.64
N ASN A 79 28.43 -3.37 31.47
CA ASN A 79 28.96 -2.25 32.24
C ASN A 79 27.82 -1.40 32.81
N PRO A 80 28.00 -0.76 33.99
CA PRO A 80 26.91 -0.05 34.66
C PRO A 80 26.31 1.08 33.83
N GLN A 81 27.13 1.73 33.00
CA GLN A 81 26.72 2.85 32.14
C GLN A 81 25.73 2.38 31.06
N THR A 82 26.04 1.29 30.36
CA THR A 82 25.21 0.74 29.28
C THR A 82 23.95 0.08 29.84
N LEU A 83 24.06 -0.66 30.94
CA LEU A 83 22.89 -1.26 31.59
C LEU A 83 21.92 -0.19 32.15
N ALA A 84 22.44 0.94 32.65
CA ALA A 84 21.61 2.08 33.06
C ALA A 84 20.84 2.69 31.88
N LYS A 85 21.46 2.74 30.68
CA LYS A 85 20.78 3.17 29.45
C LYS A 85 19.65 2.22 29.05
N VAL A 86 19.89 0.92 29.09
CA VAL A 86 18.86 -0.11 28.85
C VAL A 86 17.69 0.05 29.82
N LYS A 87 17.99 0.23 31.11
CA LYS A 87 16.96 0.50 32.14
C LYS A 87 16.17 1.77 31.85
N LYS A 88 16.84 2.89 31.52
CA LYS A 88 16.19 4.16 31.22
C LYS A 88 15.22 4.08 30.04
N LEU A 89 15.63 3.43 28.95
CA LEU A 89 14.74 3.21 27.79
C LEU A 89 13.56 2.31 28.15
N THR A 90 13.79 1.29 28.98
CA THR A 90 12.74 0.40 29.47
C THR A 90 11.69 1.17 30.28
N GLU A 91 12.11 1.96 31.27
CA GLU A 91 11.23 2.78 32.11
C GLU A 91 10.48 3.84 31.29
N MET A 92 11.13 4.43 30.28
CA MET A 92 10.49 5.39 29.38
C MET A 92 9.32 4.74 28.62
N LEU A 93 9.49 3.51 28.11
CA LEU A 93 8.43 2.77 27.42
C LEU A 93 7.26 2.46 28.36
N GLU A 94 7.53 2.07 29.60
CA GLU A 94 6.49 1.82 30.62
C GLU A 94 5.64 3.05 30.92
N LEU A 95 6.29 4.21 31.03
CA LEU A 95 5.63 5.49 31.30
C LEU A 95 4.93 6.06 30.05
N THR A 96 4.93 5.33 28.93
CA THR A 96 4.32 5.78 27.69
C THR A 96 2.87 5.31 27.58
N ARG A 97 1.98 6.25 27.24
CA ARG A 97 0.56 5.98 27.09
C ARG A 97 0.35 4.90 26.01
N GLY A 98 -0.47 3.91 26.33
CA GLY A 98 -0.81 2.81 25.42
C GLY A 98 0.14 1.62 25.50
N ALA A 99 1.27 1.72 26.19
CA ALA A 99 2.14 0.57 26.44
C ALA A 99 1.43 -0.47 27.31
N SER A 100 1.55 -1.74 26.92
CA SER A 100 1.07 -2.86 27.71
C SER A 100 2.15 -3.22 28.74
N ASN A 101 1.97 -2.81 30.00
CA ASN A 101 2.92 -3.08 31.07
C ASN A 101 3.21 -4.59 31.26
N TYR A 102 2.28 -5.45 30.84
CA TYR A 102 2.41 -6.90 30.87
C TYR A 102 3.28 -7.47 29.74
N GLN A 103 3.52 -6.70 28.68
CA GLN A 103 4.17 -7.12 27.44
C GLN A 103 5.38 -6.23 27.09
N ILE A 104 6.11 -5.83 28.12
CA ILE A 104 7.43 -5.20 28.01
C ILE A 104 8.47 -6.21 28.50
N PHE A 105 9.35 -6.64 27.60
CA PHE A 105 10.45 -7.56 27.90
C PHE A 105 11.79 -6.87 27.68
N SER A 106 12.59 -6.86 28.75
CA SER A 106 13.92 -6.26 28.84
C SER A 106 14.64 -6.93 29.99
N ILE A 107 15.96 -7.08 29.93
CA ILE A 107 16.76 -7.56 31.07
C ILE A 107 16.58 -6.67 32.31
N ALA A 108 16.21 -5.39 32.13
CA ALA A 108 15.93 -4.45 33.21
C ALA A 108 14.53 -4.61 33.85
N ARG A 109 13.70 -5.57 33.37
CA ARG A 109 12.35 -5.80 33.89
C ARG A 109 12.30 -6.97 34.87
N GLN A 110 11.41 -6.84 35.85
CA GLN A 110 11.07 -7.90 36.79
C GLN A 110 10.60 -9.20 36.13
N LYS A 111 10.01 -9.11 34.94
CA LYS A 111 9.47 -10.24 34.16
C LYS A 111 10.54 -11.11 33.51
N VAL A 112 11.77 -10.63 33.36
CA VAL A 112 12.87 -11.44 32.83
C VAL A 112 13.59 -12.03 34.03
N LYS A 113 13.39 -13.34 34.23
CA LYS A 113 13.78 -14.03 35.45
C LYS A 113 14.89 -15.05 35.17
N ASP A 114 15.79 -15.14 36.12
CA ASP A 114 16.73 -16.23 36.27
C ASP A 114 16.11 -17.31 37.17
N VAL A 115 16.37 -18.57 36.85
CA VAL A 115 15.91 -19.73 37.62
C VAL A 115 17.15 -20.51 38.04
N ARG A 116 17.41 -20.55 39.35
CA ARG A 116 18.62 -21.17 39.89
C ARG A 116 18.34 -22.11 41.03
N ALA A 117 19.17 -23.14 41.14
CA ALA A 117 19.20 -24.02 42.30
C ALA A 117 20.14 -23.43 43.37
N THR A 118 19.64 -23.25 44.59
CA THR A 118 20.41 -22.84 45.78
C THR A 118 20.36 -23.95 46.84
N SER A 119 21.17 -23.82 47.90
CA SER A 119 21.24 -24.82 48.98
C SER A 119 19.92 -25.01 49.75
N TRP A 120 18.95 -24.11 49.58
CA TRP A 120 17.66 -24.12 50.27
C TRP A 120 16.47 -24.36 49.32
N GLY A 121 16.69 -24.47 48.00
CA GLY A 121 15.63 -24.74 47.04
C GLY A 121 15.87 -24.14 45.65
N ILE A 122 14.80 -23.98 44.87
CA ILE A 122 14.84 -23.25 43.60
C ILE A 122 14.39 -21.81 43.83
N GLU A 123 15.22 -20.87 43.40
CA GLU A 123 14.90 -19.46 43.42
C GLU A 123 14.61 -18.98 42.00
N VAL A 124 13.49 -18.29 41.84
CA VAL A 124 13.12 -17.58 40.62
C VAL A 124 13.20 -16.09 40.94
N GLN A 125 14.19 -15.39 40.40
CA GLN A 125 14.44 -13.98 40.70
C GLN A 125 14.61 -13.17 39.42
N PRO A 126 14.23 -11.88 39.41
CA PRO A 126 14.54 -10.99 38.30
C PRO A 126 16.04 -10.91 38.01
N ILE A 127 16.41 -10.82 36.73
CA ILE A 127 17.83 -10.89 36.33
C ILE A 127 18.61 -9.59 36.63
N MET A 128 18.01 -8.41 36.41
CA MET A 128 18.66 -7.10 36.61
C MET A 128 17.68 -6.05 37.19
N TRP A 129 16.88 -6.44 38.20
CA TRP A 129 15.88 -5.56 38.82
C TRP A 129 16.03 -5.57 40.36
N PRO A 130 15.79 -4.45 41.08
CA PRO A 130 15.43 -3.11 40.59
C PRO A 130 16.65 -2.26 40.21
N ASN A 131 17.85 -2.65 40.65
CA ASN A 131 19.06 -1.84 40.52
C ASN A 131 20.01 -2.42 39.48
N VAL A 132 20.71 -1.54 38.78
CA VAL A 132 21.78 -1.92 37.85
C VAL A 132 23.02 -2.30 38.67
N PRO A 133 23.64 -3.47 38.42
CA PRO A 133 24.88 -3.86 39.08
C PRO A 133 25.97 -2.80 38.92
N GLN A 134 26.71 -2.53 40.00
CA GLN A 134 27.80 -1.53 40.02
C GLN A 134 29.19 -2.15 40.17
N ILE A 135 29.27 -3.39 40.66
CA ILE A 135 30.51 -4.08 41.00
C ILE A 135 30.76 -5.17 39.95
N GLU A 136 32.03 -5.35 39.57
CA GLU A 136 32.46 -6.32 38.54
C GLU A 136 31.93 -7.73 38.80
N GLU A 137 32.01 -8.21 40.04
CA GLU A 137 31.54 -9.55 40.41
C GLU A 137 30.03 -9.74 40.13
N ASP A 138 29.22 -8.71 40.33
CA ASP A 138 27.78 -8.78 40.05
C ASP A 138 27.49 -8.67 38.54
N LEU A 139 28.36 -8.02 37.77
CA LEU A 139 28.29 -7.95 36.31
C LEU A 139 28.65 -9.30 35.67
N GLU A 140 29.72 -9.95 36.14
CA GLU A 140 30.08 -11.30 35.71
C GLU A 140 28.99 -12.32 36.05
N ARG A 141 28.37 -12.20 37.24
CA ARG A 141 27.22 -13.05 37.62
C ARG A 141 26.04 -12.82 36.69
N LEU A 142 25.71 -11.56 36.39
CA LEU A 142 24.65 -11.20 35.45
C LEU A 142 24.92 -11.79 34.06
N GLN A 143 26.16 -11.67 33.57
CA GLN A 143 26.58 -12.22 32.29
C GLN A 143 26.40 -13.74 32.24
N ASN A 144 26.88 -14.45 33.26
CA ASN A 144 26.74 -15.91 33.34
C ASN A 144 25.28 -16.35 33.41
N ALA A 145 24.44 -15.64 34.17
CA ALA A 145 23.00 -15.92 34.25
C ALA A 145 22.29 -15.72 32.90
N ILE A 146 22.65 -14.67 32.16
CA ILE A 146 22.10 -14.40 30.82
C ILE A 146 22.45 -15.52 29.86
N TYR A 147 23.71 -15.94 29.78
CA TYR A 147 24.15 -16.97 28.82
C TYR A 147 23.77 -18.39 29.22
N ALA A 148 23.56 -18.66 30.51
CA ALA A 148 22.98 -19.92 30.97
C ALA A 148 21.50 -20.07 30.60
N ASN A 149 20.80 -18.96 30.32
CA ASN A 149 19.38 -18.96 30.02
C ASN A 149 19.11 -18.83 28.50
N PRO A 150 18.71 -19.91 27.81
CA PRO A 150 18.44 -19.88 26.37
C PRO A 150 17.19 -19.06 25.99
N THR A 151 16.35 -18.69 26.95
CA THR A 151 15.21 -17.78 26.71
C THR A 151 15.63 -16.30 26.67
N ILE A 152 16.87 -15.99 27.07
CA ILE A 152 17.43 -14.63 27.11
C ILE A 152 18.58 -14.49 26.09
N ALA A 153 19.53 -15.42 26.09
CA ALA A 153 20.67 -15.41 25.18
C ALA A 153 20.22 -15.55 23.71
N GLY A 154 20.75 -14.70 22.84
CA GLY A 154 20.36 -14.58 21.43
C GLY A 154 19.04 -13.86 21.17
N ARG A 155 18.22 -13.66 22.21
CA ARG A 155 16.86 -13.10 22.10
C ARG A 155 16.75 -11.69 22.67
N LEU A 156 17.17 -11.50 23.92
CA LEU A 156 17.19 -10.19 24.60
C LEU A 156 18.61 -9.66 24.75
N VAL A 157 19.62 -10.53 24.68
CA VAL A 157 21.03 -10.16 24.67
C VAL A 157 21.72 -10.91 23.55
N SER A 158 22.53 -10.22 22.75
CA SER A 158 23.22 -10.83 21.62
C SER A 158 24.29 -11.84 22.08
N MET A 159 24.57 -12.84 21.25
CA MET A 159 25.53 -13.91 21.58
C MET A 159 26.97 -13.40 21.72
N ASP A 160 27.29 -12.26 21.11
CA ASP A 160 28.58 -11.58 21.22
C ASP A 160 28.68 -10.62 22.43
N GLY A 161 27.58 -10.44 23.18
CA GLY A 161 27.52 -9.56 24.36
C GLY A 161 27.53 -8.07 24.04
N LYS A 162 27.39 -7.68 22.76
CA LYS A 162 27.46 -6.28 22.34
C LYS A 162 26.13 -5.54 22.27
N ALA A 163 25.00 -6.24 22.35
CA ALA A 163 23.70 -5.61 22.22
C ALA A 163 22.64 -6.19 23.18
N ALA A 164 21.74 -5.33 23.65
CA ALA A 164 20.55 -5.69 24.41
C ALA A 164 19.28 -5.21 23.68
N LEU A 165 18.28 -6.08 23.57
CA LEU A 165 17.00 -5.81 22.93
C LEU A 165 15.91 -5.58 23.98
N ILE A 166 15.17 -4.49 23.82
CA ILE A 166 13.97 -4.16 24.56
C ILE A 166 12.78 -4.31 23.62
N THR A 167 11.76 -5.04 24.05
CA THR A 167 10.52 -5.24 23.28
C THR A 167 9.33 -4.74 24.07
N ALA A 168 8.43 -3.98 23.45
CA ALA A 168 7.25 -3.42 24.10
C ALA A 168 6.04 -3.47 23.17
N ALA A 169 4.95 -4.11 23.61
CA ALA A 169 3.70 -4.11 22.87
C ALA A 169 2.81 -2.93 23.28
N PHE A 170 2.06 -2.39 22.30
CA PHE A 170 1.14 -1.28 22.48
C PHE A 170 -0.29 -1.64 22.10
N HIS A 171 -1.25 -1.12 22.86
CA HIS A 171 -2.67 -1.24 22.55
C HIS A 171 -3.06 -0.20 21.49
N GLU A 172 -3.62 -0.66 20.37
CA GLU A 172 -3.97 0.18 19.21
C GLU A 172 -4.92 1.33 19.57
N GLU A 173 -5.98 1.07 20.35
CA GLU A 173 -7.00 2.06 20.74
C GLU A 173 -6.46 3.29 21.50
N ARG A 174 -5.25 3.18 22.05
CA ARG A 174 -4.63 4.23 22.89
C ARG A 174 -3.35 4.80 22.27
N LEU A 175 -3.05 4.42 21.02
CA LEU A 175 -1.78 4.68 20.36
C LEU A 175 -1.86 5.92 19.47
N ASP A 176 -1.06 6.93 19.81
CA ASP A 176 -0.72 8.02 18.90
C ASP A 176 0.70 7.77 18.38
N TYR A 177 0.79 7.30 17.13
CA TYR A 177 2.05 6.97 16.48
C TYR A 177 3.02 8.16 16.45
N ALA A 178 2.53 9.37 16.17
CA ALA A 178 3.38 10.54 16.05
C ALA A 178 3.92 11.00 17.40
N ALA A 179 3.09 10.95 18.45
CA ALA A 179 3.52 11.28 19.81
C ALA A 179 4.49 10.23 20.38
N LEU A 180 4.20 8.94 20.20
CA LEU A 180 5.09 7.85 20.59
C LEU A 180 6.45 7.97 19.90
N PHE A 181 6.45 8.17 18.59
CA PHE A 181 7.68 8.33 17.81
C PHE A 181 8.55 9.48 18.30
N ARG A 182 7.96 10.67 18.52
CA ARG A 182 8.70 11.82 19.06
C ARG A 182 9.33 11.52 20.41
N ARG A 183 8.61 10.84 21.29
CA ARG A 183 9.09 10.48 22.63
C ARG A 183 10.23 9.47 22.58
N ILE A 184 10.11 8.43 21.76
CA ILE A 184 11.16 7.42 21.56
C ILE A 184 12.41 8.06 20.94
N GLN A 185 12.25 8.89 19.91
CA GLN A 185 13.37 9.58 19.26
C GLN A 185 14.09 10.55 20.23
N ALA A 186 13.35 11.23 21.10
CA ALA A 186 13.95 12.07 22.14
C ALA A 186 14.76 11.23 23.14
N ALA A 187 14.23 10.09 23.58
CA ALA A 187 14.91 9.18 24.50
C ALA A 187 16.16 8.53 23.88
N ILE A 188 16.11 8.18 22.59
CA ILE A 188 17.25 7.67 21.83
C ILE A 188 18.38 8.71 21.82
N ARG A 189 18.08 9.95 21.46
CA ARG A 189 19.07 11.05 21.42
C ARG A 189 19.71 11.35 22.78
N GLU A 190 19.01 11.07 23.87
CA GLU A 190 19.52 11.27 25.24
C GLU A 190 20.45 10.13 25.70
N VAL A 191 20.33 8.95 25.09
CA VAL A 191 21.01 7.72 25.48
C VAL A 191 22.20 7.39 24.57
N GLU A 192 22.11 7.76 23.29
CA GLU A 192 23.20 7.63 22.33
C GLU A 192 24.40 8.52 22.67
N ASP A 193 25.59 7.97 22.53
CA ASP A 193 26.86 8.67 22.71
C ASP A 193 27.95 8.10 21.79
N GLU A 194 29.22 8.40 22.08
CA GLU A 194 30.35 7.94 21.27
C GLU A 194 30.42 6.41 21.18
N ASN A 195 30.09 5.68 22.25
CA ASN A 195 30.20 4.22 22.31
C ASN A 195 28.85 3.48 22.20
N THR A 196 27.70 4.13 22.42
CA THR A 196 26.37 3.51 22.37
C THR A 196 25.55 4.02 21.19
N LYS A 197 24.97 3.10 20.42
CA LYS A 197 23.99 3.39 19.37
C LYS A 197 22.69 2.66 19.64
N VAL A 198 21.55 3.28 19.33
CA VAL A 198 20.23 2.67 19.54
C VAL A 198 19.50 2.52 18.22
N TYR A 199 19.10 1.29 17.91
CA TYR A 199 18.32 0.96 16.73
C TYR A 199 16.86 0.75 17.12
N ALA A 200 15.94 1.39 16.41
CA ALA A 200 14.51 1.34 16.70
C ALA A 200 13.73 0.77 15.51
N ALA A 201 12.92 -0.26 15.77
CA ALA A 201 12.11 -0.94 14.78
C ALA A 201 10.70 -1.29 15.31
N GLY A 202 9.87 -1.84 14.41
CA GLY A 202 8.49 -2.21 14.68
C GLY A 202 7.45 -1.24 14.10
N GLU A 203 6.21 -1.71 13.96
CA GLU A 203 5.11 -1.00 13.27
C GLU A 203 4.89 0.42 13.81
N PRO A 204 4.85 0.69 15.13
CA PRO A 204 4.63 2.05 15.60
C PRO A 204 5.76 3.03 15.24
N ILE A 205 7.00 2.54 15.14
CA ILE A 205 8.15 3.34 14.68
C ILE A 205 8.07 3.61 13.18
N LEU A 206 7.67 2.60 12.39
CA LEU A 206 7.47 2.72 10.94
C LEU A 206 6.44 3.80 10.61
N TYR A 207 5.25 3.75 11.21
CA TYR A 207 4.24 4.80 11.00
C TYR A 207 4.69 6.16 11.55
N GLY A 208 5.44 6.17 12.65
CA GLY A 208 6.10 7.37 13.16
C GLY A 208 6.94 8.09 12.09
N TRP A 209 7.74 7.36 11.32
CA TRP A 209 8.51 7.90 10.19
C TRP A 209 7.63 8.41 9.05
N ILE A 210 6.50 7.77 8.76
CA ILE A 210 5.54 8.25 7.76
C ILE A 210 4.97 9.62 8.18
N TYR A 211 4.57 9.77 9.46
CA TYR A 211 4.10 11.06 9.99
C TYR A 211 5.21 12.11 10.05
N TYR A 212 6.46 11.70 10.33
CA TYR A 212 7.61 12.60 10.30
C TYR A 212 7.79 13.23 8.91
N HIS A 213 7.67 12.44 7.85
CA HIS A 213 7.79 12.89 6.47
C HIS A 213 6.51 13.53 5.89
N LEU A 214 5.41 13.63 6.65
CA LEU A 214 4.17 14.22 6.15
C LEU A 214 4.35 15.64 5.60
N LYS A 215 5.22 16.45 6.24
CA LYS A 215 5.55 17.79 5.75
C LYS A 215 6.24 17.76 4.39
N ASP A 216 7.17 16.83 4.19
CA ASP A 216 7.89 16.66 2.93
C ASP A 216 6.95 16.22 1.81
N ILE A 217 5.99 15.34 2.12
CA ILE A 217 4.93 14.92 1.19
C ILE A 217 4.07 16.12 0.77
N LEU A 218 3.69 16.98 1.73
CA LEU A 218 2.94 18.20 1.41
C LEU A 218 3.74 19.17 0.53
N VAL A 219 5.07 19.24 0.71
CA VAL A 219 5.95 20.01 -0.19
C VAL A 219 5.95 19.41 -1.59
N VAL A 220 6.05 18.09 -1.73
CA VAL A 220 5.96 17.40 -3.03
C VAL A 220 4.62 17.70 -3.71
N ILE A 221 3.50 17.63 -2.97
CA ILE A 221 2.17 17.98 -3.49
C ILE A 221 2.14 19.45 -3.94
N ALA A 222 2.66 20.37 -3.13
CA ALA A 222 2.68 21.80 -3.46
C ALA A 222 3.53 22.09 -4.72
N LEU A 223 4.72 21.49 -4.83
CA LEU A 223 5.58 21.58 -6.01
C LEU A 223 4.88 21.00 -7.24
N THR A 224 4.15 19.91 -7.06
CA THR A 224 3.42 19.28 -8.16
C THR A 224 2.26 20.17 -8.65
N CYS A 225 1.44 20.70 -7.74
CA CYS A 225 0.39 21.66 -8.07
C CYS A 225 0.96 22.91 -8.76
N LEU A 226 2.10 23.41 -8.28
CA LEU A 226 2.80 24.53 -8.89
C LEU A 226 3.26 24.19 -10.31
N ALA A 227 3.87 23.03 -10.52
CA ALA A 227 4.30 22.58 -11.84
C ALA A 227 3.13 22.43 -12.81
N LEU A 228 2.02 21.81 -12.39
CA LEU A 228 0.80 21.71 -13.19
C LEU A 228 0.26 23.11 -13.57
N LEU A 229 0.22 24.02 -12.60
CA LEU A 229 -0.21 25.40 -12.83
C LEU A 229 0.72 26.13 -13.80
N THR A 230 2.04 26.01 -13.63
CA THR A 230 3.04 26.60 -14.53
C THR A 230 2.88 26.05 -15.94
N LEU A 231 2.73 24.73 -16.10
CA LEU A 231 2.53 24.11 -17.41
C LEU A 231 1.22 24.55 -18.07
N LEU A 232 0.14 24.68 -17.31
CA LEU A 232 -1.13 25.25 -17.79
C LEU A 232 -0.96 26.71 -18.26
N ILE A 233 -0.25 27.53 -17.49
CA ILE A 233 0.04 28.94 -17.83
C ILE A 233 0.89 29.01 -19.10
N LEU A 234 1.93 28.19 -19.21
CA LEU A 234 2.80 28.14 -20.39
C LEU A 234 2.05 27.64 -21.64
N TYR A 235 1.12 26.71 -21.46
CA TYR A 235 0.32 26.15 -22.54
C TYR A 235 -0.70 27.15 -23.09
N TYR A 236 -1.58 27.67 -22.23
CA TYR A 236 -2.65 28.56 -22.66
C TYR A 236 -2.21 30.01 -22.86
N ARG A 237 -1.19 30.45 -22.11
CA ARG A 237 -0.69 31.84 -22.09
C ARG A 237 -1.80 32.88 -21.87
N ASN A 238 -2.89 32.47 -21.24
CA ASN A 238 -4.08 33.27 -20.97
C ASN A 238 -4.71 32.85 -19.64
N LEU A 239 -5.29 33.79 -18.90
CA LEU A 239 -5.87 33.52 -17.58
C LEU A 239 -7.09 32.59 -17.67
N ASN A 240 -7.96 32.80 -18.65
CA ASN A 240 -9.22 32.06 -18.76
C ASN A 240 -9.01 30.56 -19.05
N GLY A 241 -7.95 30.21 -19.77
CA GLY A 241 -7.55 28.83 -20.07
C GLY A 241 -6.95 28.11 -18.87
N VAL A 242 -6.44 28.85 -17.88
CA VAL A 242 -5.89 28.29 -16.64
C VAL A 242 -6.97 28.19 -15.57
N VAL A 243 -7.75 29.27 -15.38
CA VAL A 243 -8.74 29.37 -14.29
C VAL A 243 -9.83 28.30 -14.41
N ILE A 244 -10.33 28.02 -15.62
CA ILE A 244 -11.42 27.04 -15.79
C ILE A 244 -11.00 25.63 -15.35
N PRO A 245 -9.91 25.04 -15.88
CA PRO A 245 -9.43 23.74 -15.40
C PRO A 245 -9.13 23.70 -13.90
N VAL A 246 -8.56 24.77 -13.35
CA VAL A 246 -8.24 24.86 -11.92
C VAL A 246 -9.51 24.91 -11.05
N LEU A 247 -10.53 25.68 -11.45
CA LEU A 247 -11.81 25.72 -10.75
C LEU A 247 -12.51 24.37 -10.76
N SER A 248 -12.53 23.70 -11.91
CA SER A 248 -13.14 22.38 -12.04
C SER A 248 -12.40 21.34 -11.17
N ALA A 249 -11.06 21.37 -11.17
CA ALA A 249 -10.26 20.54 -10.28
C ALA A 249 -10.54 20.82 -8.80
N LEU A 250 -10.59 22.09 -8.39
CA LEU A 250 -10.87 22.48 -7.00
C LEU A 250 -12.25 22.04 -6.53
N ILE A 251 -13.28 22.20 -7.36
CA ILE A 251 -14.65 21.75 -7.05
C ILE A 251 -14.67 20.24 -6.84
N THR A 252 -14.06 19.46 -7.75
CA THR A 252 -14.01 18.00 -7.60
C THR A 252 -13.24 17.60 -6.35
N PHE A 253 -12.16 18.31 -6.02
CA PHE A 253 -11.41 18.08 -4.79
C PHE A 253 -12.27 18.27 -3.54
N ILE A 254 -12.98 19.41 -3.46
CA ILE A 254 -13.90 19.70 -2.34
C ILE A 254 -14.99 18.64 -2.23
N TRP A 255 -15.57 18.21 -3.35
CA TRP A 255 -16.64 17.22 -3.38
C TRP A 255 -16.13 15.84 -2.94
N GLY A 256 -14.95 15.43 -3.43
CA GLY A 256 -14.32 14.17 -3.06
C GLY A 256 -13.96 14.09 -1.59
N THR A 257 -13.26 15.10 -1.05
CA THR A 257 -12.92 15.16 0.38
C THR A 257 -14.16 15.31 1.25
N GLY A 258 -15.13 16.11 0.81
CA GLY A 258 -16.39 16.31 1.52
C GLY A 258 -17.23 15.04 1.61
N PHE A 259 -17.30 14.26 0.52
CA PHE A 259 -17.97 12.98 0.51
C PHE A 259 -17.25 11.94 1.37
N THR A 260 -15.91 11.91 1.32
CA THR A 260 -15.09 11.04 2.18
C THR A 260 -15.40 11.29 3.66
N ALA A 261 -15.44 12.56 4.07
CA ALA A 261 -15.83 12.95 5.42
C ALA A 261 -17.30 12.66 5.75
N LEU A 262 -18.23 12.81 4.77
CA LEU A 262 -19.65 12.53 4.95
C LEU A 262 -19.92 11.04 5.25
N VAL A 263 -19.17 10.14 4.62
CA VAL A 263 -19.26 8.68 4.86
C VAL A 263 -18.57 8.27 6.17
N GLY A 264 -17.79 9.17 6.79
CA GLY A 264 -17.08 8.92 8.04
C GLY A 264 -15.74 8.21 7.84
N PHE A 265 -15.14 8.32 6.65
CA PHE A 265 -13.81 7.76 6.38
C PHE A 265 -12.71 8.76 6.77
N ASN A 266 -11.63 8.22 7.37
CA ASN A 266 -10.37 8.91 7.57
C ASN A 266 -9.61 9.06 6.25
N PHE A 267 -8.77 10.08 6.18
CA PHE A 267 -7.92 10.36 5.02
C PHE A 267 -6.51 9.82 5.27
N GLU A 268 -6.21 8.67 4.66
CA GLU A 268 -4.97 7.92 4.85
C GLU A 268 -3.76 8.62 4.19
N PRO A 269 -2.71 8.99 4.95
CA PRO A 269 -1.48 9.58 4.41
C PRO A 269 -0.81 8.76 3.30
N LEU A 270 -0.85 7.42 3.38
CA LEU A 270 -0.24 6.55 2.35
C LEU A 270 -0.93 6.68 0.98
N VAL A 271 -2.22 7.03 0.94
CA VAL A 271 -3.03 7.07 -0.29
C VAL A 271 -3.17 8.50 -0.85
N LEU A 272 -2.42 9.49 -0.32
CA LEU A 272 -2.45 10.90 -0.76
C LEU A 272 -2.15 11.11 -2.25
N VAL A 273 -1.49 10.15 -2.91
CA VAL A 273 -1.26 10.20 -4.35
C VAL A 273 -2.58 10.15 -5.14
N VAL A 274 -3.59 9.40 -4.68
CA VAL A 274 -4.82 9.17 -5.47
C VAL A 274 -5.66 10.44 -5.66
N PRO A 275 -5.99 11.24 -4.62
CA PRO A 275 -6.61 12.55 -4.78
C PRO A 275 -5.94 13.45 -5.81
N PHE A 276 -4.60 13.45 -5.80
CA PHE A 276 -3.81 14.23 -6.74
C PHE A 276 -3.99 13.74 -8.19
N LEU A 277 -4.01 12.42 -8.40
CA LEU A 277 -4.23 11.84 -9.72
C LEU A 277 -5.62 12.12 -10.26
N ILE A 278 -6.64 12.05 -9.41
CA ILE A 278 -8.00 12.41 -9.79
C ILE A 278 -8.05 13.90 -10.17
N ALA A 279 -7.42 14.80 -9.41
CA ALA A 279 -7.34 16.21 -9.76
C ALA A 279 -6.62 16.45 -11.10
N ALA A 280 -5.48 15.79 -11.34
CA ALA A 280 -4.75 15.85 -12.60
C ALA A 280 -5.60 15.32 -13.78
N ARG A 281 -6.40 14.28 -13.55
CA ARG A 281 -7.38 13.75 -14.50
C ARG A 281 -8.49 14.77 -14.81
N THR A 282 -9.03 15.45 -13.80
CA THR A 282 -10.02 16.52 -13.97
C THR A 282 -9.48 17.64 -14.85
N ILE A 283 -8.24 18.09 -14.59
CA ILE A 283 -7.55 19.09 -15.42
C ILE A 283 -7.42 18.59 -16.86
N SER A 284 -7.07 17.31 -17.07
CA SER A 284 -6.96 16.70 -18.41
C SER A 284 -8.29 16.76 -19.17
N HIS A 285 -9.40 16.32 -18.58
CA HIS A 285 -10.70 16.39 -19.25
C HIS A 285 -11.11 17.85 -19.55
N SER A 286 -10.81 18.78 -18.64
CA SER A 286 -11.07 20.20 -18.86
C SER A 286 -10.24 20.76 -20.02
N ILE A 287 -8.96 20.39 -20.14
CA ILE A 287 -8.11 20.78 -21.28
C ILE A 287 -8.71 20.29 -22.60
N GLN A 288 -9.18 19.05 -22.65
CA GLN A 288 -9.79 18.51 -23.86
C GLN A 288 -11.08 19.24 -24.25
N PHE A 289 -11.90 19.61 -23.25
CA PHE A 289 -13.06 20.45 -23.47
C PHE A 289 -12.67 21.81 -24.02
N ARG A 290 -11.64 22.44 -23.45
CA ARG A 290 -11.16 23.78 -23.83
C ARG A 290 -10.57 23.81 -25.24
N GLU A 291 -9.77 22.81 -25.61
CA GLU A 291 -9.27 22.67 -26.98
C GLU A 291 -10.41 22.56 -27.98
N ARG A 292 -11.41 21.73 -27.67
CA ARG A 292 -12.57 21.59 -28.55
C ARG A 292 -13.38 22.89 -28.65
N PHE A 293 -13.54 23.59 -27.53
CA PHE A 293 -14.21 24.89 -27.47
C PHE A 293 -13.51 25.92 -28.36
N PHE A 294 -12.18 26.00 -28.34
CA PHE A 294 -11.45 26.93 -29.19
C PHE A 294 -11.59 26.59 -30.68
N GLU A 295 -11.57 25.31 -31.03
CA GLU A 295 -11.79 24.85 -32.41
C GLU A 295 -13.19 25.22 -32.92
N GLU A 296 -14.25 24.96 -32.13
CA GLU A 296 -15.61 25.33 -32.52
C GLU A 296 -15.82 26.86 -32.50
N LEU A 297 -15.12 27.59 -31.64
CA LEU A 297 -15.17 29.05 -31.62
C LEU A 297 -14.56 29.66 -32.88
N ASP A 298 -13.44 29.10 -33.36
CA ASP A 298 -12.82 29.50 -34.64
C ASP A 298 -13.76 29.24 -35.83
N ARG A 299 -14.62 28.21 -35.76
CA ARG A 299 -15.60 27.89 -36.81
C ARG A 299 -16.87 28.76 -36.77
N TRP A 300 -17.48 28.92 -35.59
CA TRP A 300 -18.82 29.50 -35.47
C TRP A 300 -18.82 30.97 -35.05
N GLY A 301 -17.71 31.49 -34.53
CA GLY A 301 -17.58 32.87 -34.06
C GLY A 301 -18.42 33.25 -32.83
N SER A 302 -19.27 32.36 -32.34
CA SER A 302 -20.16 32.57 -31.18
C SER A 302 -19.78 31.65 -30.03
N THR A 303 -19.56 32.22 -28.83
CA THR A 303 -19.21 31.47 -27.62
C THR A 303 -20.28 30.48 -27.21
N GLU A 304 -21.55 30.87 -27.31
CA GLU A 304 -22.67 30.01 -26.93
C GLU A 304 -22.78 28.79 -27.85
N LYS A 305 -22.73 29.00 -29.18
CA LYS A 305 -22.74 27.90 -30.14
C LYS A 305 -21.52 27.00 -29.99
N ALA A 306 -20.34 27.58 -29.80
CA ALA A 306 -19.11 26.82 -29.60
C ALA A 306 -19.18 25.93 -28.33
N ALA A 307 -19.72 26.45 -27.23
CA ALA A 307 -19.93 25.68 -26.00
C ALA A 307 -20.91 24.53 -26.20
N ILE A 308 -22.02 24.77 -26.91
CA ILE A 308 -23.03 23.74 -27.20
C ILE A 308 -22.47 22.62 -28.08
N GLU A 309 -21.79 22.96 -29.18
CA GLU A 309 -21.23 21.94 -30.08
C GLU A 309 -20.09 21.16 -29.41
N SER A 310 -19.25 21.83 -28.62
CA SER A 310 -18.17 21.18 -27.87
C SER A 310 -18.72 20.22 -26.82
N ALA A 311 -19.72 20.65 -26.05
CA ALA A 311 -20.41 19.81 -25.08
C ALA A 311 -21.13 18.64 -25.77
N ALA A 312 -21.83 18.87 -26.88
CA ALA A 312 -22.52 17.82 -27.61
C ALA A 312 -21.55 16.76 -28.17
N GLY A 313 -20.39 17.18 -28.65
CA GLY A 313 -19.35 16.28 -29.20
C GLY A 313 -18.60 15.49 -28.13
N LEU A 314 -18.37 16.07 -26.96
CA LEU A 314 -17.58 15.45 -25.89
C LEU A 314 -18.41 14.74 -24.82
N LEU A 315 -19.71 14.99 -24.70
CA LEU A 315 -20.50 14.43 -23.60
C LEU A 315 -20.64 12.90 -23.69
N MET A 316 -20.65 12.29 -24.90
CA MET A 316 -20.65 10.82 -25.02
C MET A 316 -19.26 10.24 -24.72
N PRO A 317 -18.19 10.61 -25.46
CA PRO A 317 -16.85 10.08 -25.21
C PRO A 317 -16.36 10.36 -23.78
N GLY A 318 -16.60 11.57 -23.28
CA GLY A 318 -16.21 12.00 -21.94
C GLY A 318 -16.97 11.29 -20.82
N SER A 319 -18.29 11.04 -20.98
CA SER A 319 -19.02 10.28 -19.95
C SER A 319 -18.60 8.81 -19.94
N VAL A 320 -18.39 8.19 -21.11
CA VAL A 320 -17.92 6.79 -21.19
C VAL A 320 -16.56 6.64 -20.53
N ALA A 321 -15.64 7.57 -20.82
CA ALA A 321 -14.33 7.67 -20.15
C ALA A 321 -14.47 7.75 -18.62
N ILE A 322 -15.17 8.77 -18.11
CA ILE A 322 -15.30 9.00 -16.65
C ILE A 322 -16.03 7.85 -15.94
N ILE A 323 -17.06 7.26 -16.56
CA ILE A 323 -17.78 6.10 -15.98
C ILE A 323 -16.87 4.87 -15.93
N THR A 324 -16.04 4.68 -16.96
CA THR A 324 -15.08 3.57 -17.00
C THR A 324 -14.00 3.75 -15.94
N ASP A 325 -13.46 4.96 -15.79
CA ASP A 325 -12.52 5.34 -14.73
C ASP A 325 -13.10 5.02 -13.33
N ALA A 326 -14.32 5.49 -13.07
CA ALA A 326 -15.01 5.26 -11.80
C ALA A 326 -15.32 3.78 -11.57
N THR A 327 -15.64 3.03 -12.63
CA THR A 327 -15.88 1.59 -12.48
C THR A 327 -14.59 0.85 -12.16
N GLY A 328 -13.45 1.24 -12.75
CA GLY A 328 -12.14 0.70 -12.41
C GLY A 328 -11.86 0.77 -10.91
N LEU A 329 -12.15 1.90 -10.28
CA LEU A 329 -12.07 2.05 -8.82
C LEU A 329 -13.14 1.26 -8.08
N THR A 330 -14.39 1.24 -8.56
CA THR A 330 -15.50 0.52 -7.91
C THR A 330 -15.23 -0.98 -7.81
N VAL A 331 -14.54 -1.58 -8.79
CA VAL A 331 -14.20 -3.01 -8.75
C VAL A 331 -13.27 -3.35 -7.57
N LEU A 332 -12.52 -2.39 -7.01
CA LEU A 332 -11.71 -2.62 -5.81
C LEU A 332 -12.53 -3.00 -4.56
N LEU A 333 -13.85 -2.78 -4.57
CA LEU A 333 -14.77 -3.31 -3.55
C LEU A 333 -14.68 -4.84 -3.39
N THR A 334 -14.29 -5.54 -4.45
CA THR A 334 -14.18 -7.00 -4.46
C THR A 334 -12.88 -7.51 -3.81
N ALA A 335 -11.92 -6.64 -3.51
CA ALA A 335 -10.62 -7.04 -2.96
C ALA A 335 -10.64 -7.33 -1.44
N SER A 336 -11.80 -7.27 -0.78
CA SER A 336 -12.01 -7.64 0.65
C SER A 336 -11.06 -6.96 1.66
N MET A 337 -10.55 -5.77 1.33
CA MET A 337 -9.69 -4.96 2.20
C MET A 337 -10.35 -3.61 2.51
N PRO A 338 -10.39 -3.17 3.79
CA PRO A 338 -11.06 -1.92 4.15
C PRO A 338 -10.45 -0.69 3.46
N ILE A 339 -9.12 -0.57 3.39
CA ILE A 339 -8.47 0.56 2.70
C ILE A 339 -8.84 0.64 1.21
N LEU A 340 -8.91 -0.52 0.52
CA LEU A 340 -9.33 -0.59 -0.89
C LEU A 340 -10.82 -0.28 -1.05
N THR A 341 -11.64 -0.68 -0.07
CA THR A 341 -13.07 -0.38 -0.02
C THR A 341 -13.33 1.12 0.16
N LYS A 342 -12.63 1.74 1.11
CA LYS A 342 -12.68 3.20 1.35
C LYS A 342 -12.28 3.95 0.07
N LEU A 343 -11.18 3.52 -0.56
CA LEU A 343 -10.72 4.09 -1.82
C LEU A 343 -11.71 3.90 -2.96
N ALA A 344 -12.33 2.72 -3.08
CA ALA A 344 -13.31 2.42 -4.12
C ALA A 344 -14.54 3.33 -3.99
N ILE A 345 -15.10 3.47 -2.78
CA ILE A 345 -16.30 4.26 -2.55
C ILE A 345 -16.01 5.76 -2.72
N ALA A 346 -15.01 6.27 -2.01
CA ALA A 346 -14.67 7.68 -2.04
C ALA A 346 -14.12 8.09 -3.41
N GLY A 347 -13.19 7.30 -3.97
CA GLY A 347 -12.55 7.56 -5.25
C GLY A 347 -13.51 7.47 -6.44
N SER A 348 -14.43 6.50 -6.48
CA SER A 348 -15.42 6.41 -7.56
C SER A 348 -16.39 7.58 -7.56
N PHE A 349 -16.89 8.00 -6.38
CA PHE A 349 -17.70 9.20 -6.29
C PHE A 349 -16.93 10.44 -6.75
N TRP A 350 -15.67 10.56 -6.32
CA TRP A 350 -14.80 11.67 -6.69
C TRP A 350 -14.60 11.72 -8.21
N VAL A 351 -14.27 10.61 -8.86
CA VAL A 351 -14.14 10.55 -10.32
C VAL A 351 -15.47 10.86 -11.02
N LEU A 352 -16.60 10.33 -10.54
CA LEU A 352 -17.93 10.65 -11.10
C LEU A 352 -18.29 12.13 -10.99
N SER A 353 -17.80 12.84 -9.97
CA SER A 353 -17.99 14.28 -9.85
C SER A 353 -17.42 15.06 -11.04
N ASN A 354 -16.46 14.50 -11.78
CA ASN A 354 -15.90 15.09 -13.02
C ASN A 354 -16.96 15.24 -14.11
N ILE A 355 -18.01 14.41 -14.14
CA ILE A 355 -19.13 14.58 -15.08
C ILE A 355 -19.77 15.95 -14.86
N VAL A 356 -20.00 16.34 -13.61
CA VAL A 356 -20.60 17.64 -13.27
C VAL A 356 -19.57 18.76 -13.44
N ALA A 357 -18.38 18.60 -12.85
CA ALA A 357 -17.37 19.65 -12.83
C ALA A 357 -16.76 19.96 -14.20
N VAL A 358 -16.72 18.99 -15.12
CA VAL A 358 -16.16 19.21 -16.46
C VAL A 358 -17.26 19.25 -17.52
N LEU A 359 -18.07 18.20 -17.66
CA LEU A 359 -19.03 18.11 -18.78
C LEU A 359 -20.21 19.07 -18.65
N VAL A 360 -20.55 19.51 -17.43
CA VAL A 360 -21.64 20.47 -17.19
C VAL A 360 -21.10 21.88 -16.92
N LEU A 361 -20.12 22.01 -16.03
CA LEU A 361 -19.63 23.32 -15.58
C LEU A 361 -18.70 24.00 -16.60
N ASP A 362 -17.77 23.31 -17.24
CA ASP A 362 -16.86 23.95 -18.21
C ASP A 362 -17.59 24.66 -19.37
N PRO A 363 -18.63 24.09 -20.02
CA PRO A 363 -19.42 24.79 -21.02
C PRO A 363 -20.02 26.10 -20.50
N ILE A 364 -20.50 26.09 -19.25
CA ILE A 364 -21.09 27.24 -18.58
C ILE A 364 -20.02 28.31 -18.32
N LEU A 365 -18.88 27.92 -17.75
CA LEU A 365 -17.78 28.84 -17.46
C LEU A 365 -17.25 29.47 -18.76
N CYS A 366 -17.13 28.71 -19.84
CA CYS A 366 -16.72 29.23 -21.15
C CYS A 366 -17.66 30.31 -21.71
N CYS A 367 -18.93 30.33 -21.29
CA CYS A 367 -19.88 31.36 -21.69
C CYS A 367 -19.80 32.64 -20.84
N TYR A 368 -19.32 32.55 -19.59
CA TYR A 368 -19.18 33.69 -18.68
C TYR A 368 -17.81 34.37 -18.80
N PHE A 369 -16.75 33.60 -19.04
CA PHE A 369 -15.41 34.16 -19.22
C PHE A 369 -15.25 34.78 -20.62
N PRO A 370 -14.55 35.92 -20.76
CA PRO A 370 -14.34 36.56 -22.04
C PRO A 370 -13.47 35.69 -22.97
N VAL A 371 -13.64 35.85 -24.28
CA VAL A 371 -12.79 35.16 -25.26
C VAL A 371 -11.36 35.71 -25.18
N PRO A 372 -10.34 34.88 -24.87
CA PRO A 372 -8.97 35.37 -24.76
C PRO A 372 -8.39 35.80 -26.12
N ARG A 373 -7.57 36.87 -26.12
CA ARG A 373 -6.88 37.39 -27.32
C ARG A 373 -5.84 36.43 -27.88
N HIS A 374 -5.10 35.75 -27.00
CA HIS A 374 -4.18 34.66 -27.35
C HIS A 374 -4.86 33.34 -27.03
N ARG A 375 -5.17 32.57 -28.08
CA ARG A 375 -5.66 31.19 -27.95
C ARG A 375 -4.77 30.27 -28.77
N PRO A 376 -4.56 29.00 -28.35
CA PRO A 376 -4.02 27.99 -29.23
C PRO A 376 -4.88 27.98 -30.49
N LYS A 377 -4.31 28.24 -31.67
CA LYS A 377 -5.08 28.18 -32.91
C LYS A 377 -5.45 26.72 -33.16
N GLY A 378 -6.75 26.41 -33.13
CA GLY A 378 -7.28 25.10 -33.46
C GLY A 378 -7.20 24.88 -34.98
N GLY A 379 -6.03 24.51 -35.51
CA GLY A 379 -5.83 24.33 -36.95
C GLY A 379 -4.37 24.42 -37.39
N GLU A 380 -4.13 24.41 -38.71
CA GLU A 380 -2.87 24.18 -39.44
C GLU A 380 -1.62 24.95 -38.97
N GLY A 381 -1.74 25.96 -38.10
CA GLY A 381 -0.64 26.80 -37.63
C GLY A 381 0.10 26.37 -36.34
N HIS A 382 -0.21 25.21 -35.75
CA HIS A 382 0.49 24.72 -34.55
C HIS A 382 1.71 23.86 -34.93
N TRP A 383 2.86 24.07 -34.28
CA TRP A 383 4.13 23.39 -34.58
C TRP A 383 4.05 21.85 -34.45
N LEU A 384 3.16 21.33 -33.60
CA LEU A 384 2.89 19.89 -33.44
C LEU A 384 2.04 19.26 -34.56
N ASN A 385 1.36 20.04 -35.41
CA ASN A 385 0.49 19.47 -36.45
C ASN A 385 1.27 18.63 -37.46
N ALA A 386 2.36 19.17 -37.99
CA ALA A 386 3.19 18.50 -38.99
C ALA A 386 3.78 17.17 -38.48
N PRO A 387 4.42 17.09 -37.29
CA PRO A 387 4.90 15.82 -36.76
C PRO A 387 3.76 14.86 -36.45
N LEU A 388 2.65 15.30 -35.86
CA LEU A 388 1.52 14.40 -35.57
C LEU A 388 0.86 13.84 -36.82
N ARG A 389 0.76 14.65 -37.89
CA ARG A 389 0.24 14.18 -39.19
C ARG A 389 1.19 13.17 -39.83
N LYS A 390 2.52 13.38 -39.71
CA LYS A 390 3.52 12.38 -40.12
C LYS A 390 3.39 11.09 -39.30
N THR A 391 3.16 11.19 -37.99
CA THR A 391 2.90 10.04 -37.11
C THR A 391 1.63 9.31 -37.53
N GLY A 392 0.51 10.01 -37.76
CA GLY A 392 -0.73 9.41 -38.24
C GLY A 392 -0.57 8.70 -39.59
N ASN A 393 0.17 9.29 -40.52
CA ASN A 393 0.52 8.67 -41.79
C ASN A 393 1.37 7.41 -41.61
N PHE A 394 2.37 7.44 -40.72
CA PHE A 394 3.19 6.28 -40.40
C PHE A 394 2.36 5.15 -39.78
N CYS A 395 1.53 5.46 -38.79
CA CYS A 395 0.66 4.48 -38.13
C CYS A 395 -0.33 3.82 -39.09
N THR A 396 -0.77 4.53 -40.13
CA THR A 396 -1.76 4.02 -41.10
C THR A 396 -1.13 3.42 -42.37
N ALA A 397 0.16 3.66 -42.62
CA ALA A 397 0.90 3.11 -43.74
C ALA A 397 1.10 1.59 -43.61
N PRO A 398 1.18 0.83 -44.73
CA PRO A 398 1.33 -0.63 -44.70
C PRO A 398 2.55 -1.12 -43.92
N ALA A 399 3.72 -0.50 -44.11
CA ALA A 399 4.94 -0.87 -43.40
C ALA A 399 4.92 -0.41 -41.93
N GLY A 400 4.50 0.83 -41.68
CA GLY A 400 4.48 1.41 -40.34
C GLY A 400 3.51 0.69 -39.39
N ARG A 401 2.30 0.33 -39.86
CA ARG A 401 1.35 -0.42 -39.03
C ARG A 401 1.87 -1.80 -38.61
N TRP A 402 2.54 -2.52 -39.51
CA TRP A 402 3.14 -3.82 -39.18
C TRP A 402 4.34 -3.66 -38.25
N ALA A 403 5.19 -2.65 -38.46
CA ALA A 403 6.28 -2.33 -37.54
C ALA A 403 5.77 -2.05 -36.12
N LEU A 404 4.69 -1.26 -35.97
CA LEU A 404 4.08 -1.00 -34.68
C LEU A 404 3.52 -2.28 -34.04
N MET A 405 2.85 -3.15 -34.81
CA MET A 405 2.36 -4.43 -34.30
C MET A 405 3.49 -5.32 -33.80
N VAL A 406 4.62 -5.36 -34.50
CA VAL A 406 5.82 -6.12 -34.08
C VAL A 406 6.42 -5.52 -32.81
N VAL A 407 6.54 -4.19 -32.72
CA VAL A 407 7.10 -3.52 -31.54
C VAL A 407 6.22 -3.74 -30.31
N PHE A 408 4.92 -3.43 -30.38
CA PHE A 408 3.99 -3.61 -29.26
C PHE A 408 3.78 -5.10 -28.94
N GLY A 409 3.81 -5.98 -29.95
CA GLY A 409 3.83 -7.43 -29.75
C GLY A 409 5.08 -7.90 -29.00
N GLY A 410 6.26 -7.38 -29.35
CA GLY A 410 7.50 -7.65 -28.64
C GLY A 410 7.47 -7.16 -27.20
N ILE A 411 6.92 -5.96 -26.96
CA ILE A 411 6.69 -5.45 -25.60
C ILE A 411 5.76 -6.38 -24.82
N LEU A 412 4.69 -6.88 -25.44
CA LEU A 412 3.78 -7.84 -24.79
C LEU A 412 4.50 -9.13 -24.42
N VAL A 413 5.29 -9.71 -25.33
CA VAL A 413 6.05 -10.94 -25.04
C VAL A 413 7.06 -10.71 -23.91
N TRP A 414 7.79 -9.59 -23.96
CA TRP A 414 8.71 -9.22 -22.88
C TRP A 414 7.98 -9.05 -21.54
N SER A 415 6.81 -8.42 -21.57
CA SER A 415 5.97 -8.21 -20.39
C SER A 415 5.49 -9.53 -19.79
N LEU A 416 5.00 -10.45 -20.64
CA LEU A 416 4.55 -11.77 -20.20
C LEU A 416 5.69 -12.59 -19.60
N TYR A 417 6.90 -12.49 -20.16
CA TYR A 417 8.08 -13.15 -19.61
C TYR A 417 8.45 -12.62 -18.22
N TRP A 418 8.45 -11.31 -17.99
CA TRP A 418 8.81 -10.75 -16.69
C TRP A 418 7.74 -10.92 -15.63
N ASN A 419 6.46 -10.92 -16.01
CA ASN A 419 5.35 -11.10 -15.09
C ASN A 419 5.37 -12.45 -14.36
N GLN A 420 6.03 -13.48 -14.89
CA GLN A 420 6.18 -14.76 -14.18
C GLN A 420 7.06 -14.64 -12.91
N TYR A 421 7.85 -13.58 -12.80
CA TYR A 421 8.70 -13.27 -11.64
C TYR A 421 8.07 -12.25 -10.70
N LEU A 422 6.82 -11.84 -10.94
CA LEU A 422 6.12 -10.91 -10.06
C LEU A 422 5.82 -11.59 -8.72
N THR A 423 6.38 -11.04 -7.66
CA THR A 423 6.19 -11.48 -6.28
C THR A 423 4.94 -10.85 -5.67
N VAL A 424 4.09 -11.66 -5.04
CA VAL A 424 2.97 -11.19 -4.22
C VAL A 424 3.48 -10.89 -2.81
N GLY A 425 3.08 -9.76 -2.24
CA GLY A 425 3.60 -9.25 -0.98
C GLY A 425 4.93 -8.51 -1.15
N ASP A 426 5.66 -8.33 -0.06
CA ASP A 426 6.87 -7.50 -0.08
C ASP A 426 8.06 -8.24 -0.69
N SER A 427 8.85 -7.53 -1.50
CA SER A 427 9.94 -8.13 -2.29
C SER A 427 11.34 -7.93 -1.70
N ARG A 428 11.45 -7.12 -0.64
CA ARG A 428 12.72 -6.81 0.03
C ARG A 428 12.53 -6.94 1.55
N PRO A 429 13.61 -7.24 2.29
CA PRO A 429 13.56 -7.22 3.75
C PRO A 429 13.39 -5.79 4.28
N GLY A 430 12.87 -5.65 5.50
CA GLY A 430 12.44 -4.38 6.06
C GLY A 430 11.16 -3.85 5.41
N SER A 431 10.78 -2.61 5.69
CA SER A 431 9.55 -2.05 5.13
C SER A 431 9.82 -1.44 3.75
N PRO A 432 9.05 -1.81 2.70
CA PRO A 432 9.15 -1.18 1.39
C PRO A 432 8.59 0.26 1.37
N LEU A 433 7.90 0.69 2.45
CA LEU A 433 7.38 2.05 2.57
C LEU A 433 8.50 3.09 2.61
N LEU A 434 9.66 2.72 3.16
CA LEU A 434 10.84 3.57 3.29
C LEU A 434 11.99 3.09 2.39
N TRP A 435 12.94 3.98 2.11
CA TRP A 435 14.13 3.64 1.34
C TRP A 435 15.01 2.62 2.08
N PRO A 436 15.81 1.78 1.38
CA PRO A 436 16.65 0.76 2.03
C PRO A 436 17.69 1.33 3.01
N ASN A 437 18.09 2.58 2.82
CA ASN A 437 19.06 3.30 3.65
C ASN A 437 18.40 4.21 4.72
N SER A 438 17.07 4.11 4.91
CA SER A 438 16.40 4.84 5.98
C SER A 438 16.81 4.32 7.36
N ASP A 439 16.77 5.18 8.37
CA ASP A 439 17.10 4.81 9.76
C ASP A 439 16.31 3.59 10.24
N PHE A 440 15.04 3.47 9.84
CA PHE A 440 14.20 2.32 10.14
C PHE A 440 14.73 1.02 9.51
N ASN A 441 14.99 1.01 8.19
CA ASN A 441 15.42 -0.21 7.50
C ASN A 441 16.86 -0.62 7.87
N VAL A 442 17.71 0.36 8.21
CA VAL A 442 19.03 0.12 8.81
C VAL A 442 18.87 -0.49 10.20
N SER A 443 17.97 0.05 11.03
CA SER A 443 17.69 -0.50 12.37
C SER A 443 17.18 -1.93 12.32
N VAL A 444 16.22 -2.24 11.45
CA VAL A 444 15.71 -3.60 11.23
C VAL A 444 16.85 -4.56 10.87
N ARG A 445 17.74 -4.15 9.95
CA ARG A 445 18.87 -4.98 9.53
C ARG A 445 19.83 -5.27 10.68
N HIS A 446 20.23 -4.25 11.43
CA HIS A 446 21.14 -4.43 12.57
C HIS A 446 20.54 -5.27 13.70
N ILE A 447 19.22 -5.17 13.94
CA ILE A 447 18.54 -6.05 14.88
C ILE A 447 18.56 -7.49 14.38
N ASN A 448 18.25 -7.73 13.09
CA ASN A 448 18.23 -9.08 12.52
C ASN A 448 19.61 -9.73 12.37
N GLU A 449 20.69 -8.94 12.30
CA GLU A 449 22.07 -9.46 12.28
C GLU A 449 22.50 -10.08 13.62
N ARG A 450 21.91 -9.67 14.75
CA ARG A 450 22.34 -10.07 16.11
C ARG A 450 21.29 -10.77 16.95
N PHE A 451 20.02 -10.63 16.58
CA PHE A 451 18.89 -11.24 17.29
C PHE A 451 18.11 -12.17 16.36
N GLN A 452 17.25 -12.99 16.95
CA GLN A 452 16.48 -14.06 16.29
C GLN A 452 15.40 -13.58 15.29
N GLY A 453 15.25 -12.27 15.07
CA GLY A 453 14.27 -11.72 14.12
C GLY A 453 13.41 -10.59 14.69
N THR A 454 13.07 -9.61 13.85
CA THR A 454 12.14 -8.51 14.16
C THR A 454 10.68 -8.89 13.98
N ASP A 455 10.40 -9.83 13.08
CA ASP A 455 9.04 -10.10 12.61
C ASP A 455 8.50 -11.38 13.25
N GLN A 456 7.27 -11.33 13.76
CA GLN A 456 6.71 -12.41 14.58
C GLN A 456 5.47 -13.04 13.92
N LEU A 457 5.49 -14.37 13.85
CA LEU A 457 4.34 -15.21 13.54
C LEU A 457 3.85 -15.90 14.83
N TYR A 458 2.57 -15.75 15.14
CA TYR A 458 1.94 -16.45 16.26
C TYR A 458 1.16 -17.65 15.76
N VAL A 459 1.40 -18.80 16.37
CA VAL A 459 0.61 -20.02 16.20
C VAL A 459 0.01 -20.37 17.54
N ILE A 460 -1.32 -20.40 17.60
CA ILE A 460 -2.04 -20.66 18.85
C ILE A 460 -2.34 -22.15 18.95
N VAL A 461 -2.11 -22.72 20.13
CA VAL A 461 -2.48 -24.09 20.50
C VAL A 461 -3.68 -23.99 21.42
N GLU A 462 -4.86 -24.36 20.93
CA GLU A 462 -6.12 -24.29 21.67
C GLU A 462 -6.52 -25.68 22.15
N GLY A 463 -6.53 -25.89 23.46
CA GLY A 463 -7.01 -27.09 24.13
C GLY A 463 -8.53 -27.11 24.27
N LYS A 464 -9.11 -28.32 24.28
CA LYS A 464 -10.54 -28.52 24.56
C LYS A 464 -10.91 -28.17 25.99
N GLU A 465 -10.03 -28.48 26.94
CA GLU A 465 -10.25 -28.29 28.38
C GLU A 465 -9.17 -27.39 29.01
N GLU A 466 -9.41 -26.92 30.23
CA GLU A 466 -8.39 -26.18 30.98
C GLU A 466 -7.16 -27.03 31.23
N LYS A 467 -5.99 -26.41 31.37
CA LYS A 467 -4.70 -27.07 31.61
C LYS A 467 -4.22 -28.03 30.51
N THR A 468 -4.94 -28.18 29.41
CA THR A 468 -4.55 -29.02 28.27
C THR A 468 -3.13 -28.71 27.76
N VAL A 469 -2.70 -27.44 27.79
CA VAL A 469 -1.35 -27.05 27.34
C VAL A 469 -0.24 -27.59 28.25
N LYS A 470 -0.57 -27.98 29.50
CA LYS A 470 0.35 -28.69 30.41
C LYS A 470 0.49 -30.18 30.07
N SER A 471 -0.25 -30.72 29.10
CA SER A 471 -0.13 -32.12 28.69
C SER A 471 1.24 -32.38 28.04
N PRO A 472 1.96 -33.45 28.42
CA PRO A 472 3.22 -33.85 27.79
C PRO A 472 3.08 -34.06 26.28
N LEU A 473 1.94 -34.56 25.82
CA LEU A 473 1.67 -34.77 24.38
C LEU A 473 1.63 -33.43 23.63
N VAL A 474 0.92 -32.45 24.20
CA VAL A 474 0.78 -31.12 23.61
C VAL A 474 2.14 -30.40 23.59
N LEU A 475 2.89 -30.41 24.70
CA LEU A 475 4.22 -29.79 24.77
C LEU A 475 5.22 -30.44 23.79
N ARG A 476 5.20 -31.77 23.65
CA ARG A 476 6.06 -32.46 22.67
C ARG A 476 5.69 -32.13 21.23
N THR A 477 4.40 -31.98 20.95
CA THR A 477 3.93 -31.59 19.62
C THR A 477 4.30 -30.14 19.31
N MET A 478 4.21 -29.25 20.31
CA MET A 478 4.72 -27.87 20.23
C MET A 478 6.24 -27.85 19.99
N GLU A 479 7.01 -28.68 20.69
CA GLU A 479 8.45 -28.81 20.49
C GLU A 479 8.79 -29.31 19.09
N ALA A 480 8.07 -30.32 18.59
CA ALA A 480 8.25 -30.84 17.24
C ALA A 480 7.89 -29.79 16.18
N PHE A 481 6.85 -28.99 16.42
CA PHE A 481 6.50 -27.86 15.56
C PHE A 481 7.62 -26.81 15.55
N GLN A 482 8.10 -26.39 16.72
CA GLN A 482 9.22 -25.45 16.86
C GLN A 482 10.44 -25.90 16.05
N ARG A 483 10.87 -27.15 16.25
CA ARG A 483 12.02 -27.73 15.54
C ARG A 483 11.80 -27.82 14.03
N GLU A 484 10.57 -28.08 13.57
CA GLU A 484 10.27 -28.08 12.15
C GLU A 484 10.39 -26.68 11.55
N MET A 485 9.87 -25.66 12.24
CA MET A 485 9.97 -24.26 11.81
C MET A 485 11.42 -23.77 11.76
N GLU A 486 12.23 -24.09 12.79
CA GLU A 486 13.65 -23.72 12.90
C GLU A 486 14.55 -24.37 11.83
N ARG A 487 14.06 -25.36 11.06
CA ARG A 487 14.79 -25.89 9.89
C ARG A 487 14.82 -24.92 8.73
N SER A 488 13.94 -23.93 8.69
CA SER A 488 13.97 -22.91 7.65
C SER A 488 15.07 -21.89 7.94
N PRO A 489 15.93 -21.53 6.96
CA PRO A 489 16.95 -20.51 7.15
C PRO A 489 16.36 -19.11 7.39
N ASN A 490 15.08 -18.91 7.09
CA ASN A 490 14.39 -17.63 7.28
C ASN A 490 13.85 -17.45 8.71
N VAL A 491 13.86 -18.51 9.52
CA VAL A 491 13.42 -18.51 10.92
C VAL A 491 14.66 -18.34 11.80
N GLY A 492 14.73 -17.25 12.56
CA GLY A 492 15.86 -17.02 13.47
C GLY A 492 15.69 -17.68 14.84
N GLY A 493 14.48 -18.07 15.20
CA GLY A 493 14.22 -18.86 16.40
C GLY A 493 12.73 -19.04 16.68
N THR A 494 12.42 -19.86 17.67
CA THR A 494 11.05 -20.03 18.14
C THR A 494 10.95 -19.96 19.66
N GLU A 495 9.76 -19.65 20.16
CA GLU A 495 9.51 -19.56 21.59
C GLU A 495 8.13 -20.10 21.94
N SER A 496 8.09 -20.89 23.01
CA SER A 496 6.85 -21.32 23.65
C SER A 496 7.11 -21.71 25.11
N LEU A 497 6.07 -22.17 25.81
CA LEU A 497 6.18 -22.74 27.15
C LEU A 497 7.21 -23.89 27.23
N VAL A 498 7.46 -24.59 26.13
CA VAL A 498 8.44 -25.69 26.04
C VAL A 498 9.83 -25.27 26.52
N GLY A 499 10.29 -24.07 26.12
CA GLY A 499 11.63 -23.58 26.49
C GLY A 499 11.76 -23.41 28.00
N LEU A 500 10.75 -22.79 28.63
CA LEU A 500 10.68 -22.62 30.08
C LEU A 500 10.63 -23.97 30.80
N THR A 501 9.77 -24.90 30.35
CA THR A 501 9.65 -26.23 30.97
C THR A 501 10.98 -27.00 30.92
N ARG A 502 11.70 -26.97 29.79
CA ARG A 502 13.01 -27.63 29.66
C ARG A 502 14.07 -26.98 30.55
N GLN A 503 14.06 -25.65 30.64
CA GLN A 503 14.99 -24.91 31.49
C GLN A 503 14.80 -25.29 32.96
N ILE A 504 13.57 -25.23 33.46
CA ILE A 504 13.28 -25.55 34.87
C ILE A 504 13.57 -27.02 35.17
N ASN A 505 13.27 -27.93 34.24
CA ASN A 505 13.61 -29.34 34.42
C ASN A 505 15.13 -29.56 34.55
N THR A 506 15.94 -28.82 33.77
CA THR A 506 17.41 -28.84 33.89
C THR A 506 17.86 -28.33 35.26
N VAL A 507 17.28 -27.22 35.73
CA VAL A 507 17.63 -26.62 37.04
C VAL A 507 17.27 -27.56 38.20
N LEU A 508 16.10 -28.21 38.15
CA LEU A 508 15.67 -29.22 39.12
C LEU A 508 16.64 -30.41 39.21
N HIS A 509 17.41 -30.67 38.15
CA HIS A 509 18.39 -31.73 38.07
C HIS A 509 19.83 -31.19 38.10
N ASN A 510 20.09 -30.19 38.96
CA ASN A 510 21.42 -29.62 39.20
C ASN A 510 22.12 -29.09 37.93
N ASN A 511 21.34 -28.50 37.01
CA ASN A 511 21.83 -28.00 35.73
C ASN A 511 22.50 -29.05 34.82
N ASP A 512 22.21 -30.34 35.00
CA ASP A 512 22.71 -31.40 34.12
C ASP A 512 22.06 -31.29 32.72
N PRO A 513 22.84 -31.03 31.65
CA PRO A 513 22.31 -30.83 30.30
C PRO A 513 21.47 -32.00 29.77
N ARG A 514 21.68 -33.23 30.27
CA ARG A 514 20.90 -34.42 29.88
C ARG A 514 19.42 -34.31 30.25
N TRP A 515 19.10 -33.49 31.26
CA TRP A 515 17.74 -33.23 31.74
C TRP A 515 17.08 -32.04 31.05
N GLY A 516 17.75 -31.42 30.07
CA GLY A 516 17.17 -30.44 29.17
C GLY A 516 16.18 -31.03 28.16
N ILE A 517 15.36 -31.99 28.58
CA ILE A 517 14.27 -32.63 27.83
C ILE A 517 12.94 -32.31 28.50
N LEU A 518 11.83 -32.44 27.76
CA LEU A 518 10.51 -32.36 28.35
C LEU A 518 10.24 -33.60 29.22
N PRO A 519 9.66 -33.43 30.43
CA PRO A 519 9.24 -34.56 31.26
C PRO A 519 8.25 -35.48 30.56
N ARG A 520 8.12 -36.73 31.03
CA ARG A 520 7.32 -37.75 30.33
C ARG A 520 5.90 -37.90 30.88
N SER A 521 5.70 -37.60 32.16
CA SER A 521 4.41 -37.74 32.83
C SER A 521 3.74 -36.40 33.09
N GLU A 522 2.41 -36.40 33.15
CA GLU A 522 1.63 -35.20 33.49
C GLU A 522 1.98 -34.65 34.88
N LEU A 523 2.25 -35.55 35.84
CA LEU A 523 2.61 -35.17 37.20
C LEU A 523 3.95 -34.41 37.24
N GLU A 524 4.96 -34.88 36.50
CA GLU A 524 6.25 -34.19 36.40
C GLU A 524 6.11 -32.84 35.71
N VAL A 525 5.40 -32.77 34.57
CA VAL A 525 5.18 -31.50 33.87
C VAL A 525 4.42 -30.51 34.76
N GLY A 526 3.37 -30.98 35.44
CA GLY A 526 2.62 -30.19 36.42
C GLY A 526 3.50 -29.67 37.54
N GLY A 527 4.38 -30.50 38.10
CA GLY A 527 5.34 -30.10 39.14
C GLY A 527 6.35 -29.06 38.66
N VAL A 528 6.95 -29.26 37.48
CA VAL A 528 7.91 -28.31 36.86
C VAL A 528 7.24 -26.95 36.60
N ILE A 529 6.04 -26.95 36.03
CA ILE A 529 5.30 -25.71 35.77
C ILE A 529 4.84 -25.07 37.08
N ALA A 530 4.47 -25.84 38.10
CA ALA A 530 4.09 -25.30 39.40
C ALA A 530 5.25 -24.55 40.08
N VAL A 531 6.49 -25.02 39.96
CA VAL A 531 7.68 -24.28 40.44
C VAL A 531 7.78 -22.91 39.74
N ALA A 532 7.54 -22.89 38.43
CA ALA A 532 7.50 -21.66 37.64
C ALA A 532 6.38 -20.72 38.13
N GLU A 533 5.18 -21.26 38.41
CA GLU A 533 4.01 -20.50 38.87
C GLU A 533 4.25 -19.83 40.23
N HIS A 534 4.86 -20.53 41.19
CA HIS A 534 5.14 -19.97 42.53
C HIS A 534 6.12 -18.80 42.50
N GLY A 535 7.06 -18.80 41.56
CA GLY A 535 8.04 -17.72 41.37
C GLY A 535 7.59 -16.60 40.44
N SER A 536 6.36 -16.66 39.91
CA SER A 536 5.86 -15.77 38.87
C SER A 536 4.88 -14.73 39.38
N GLU A 537 4.89 -13.55 38.77
CA GLU A 537 3.90 -12.51 39.01
C GLU A 537 2.74 -12.60 38.00
N PRO A 538 1.60 -11.95 38.28
CA PRO A 538 0.51 -11.83 37.31
C PRO A 538 1.02 -11.37 35.93
N GLY A 539 0.70 -12.17 34.92
CA GLY A 539 1.03 -11.92 33.53
C GLY A 539 2.47 -12.25 33.11
N ASP A 540 3.26 -12.97 33.91
CA ASP A 540 4.59 -13.46 33.46
C ASP A 540 4.46 -14.56 32.40
N PHE A 541 3.41 -15.37 32.51
CA PHE A 541 3.06 -16.44 31.58
C PHE A 541 2.31 -15.97 30.34
N ASP A 542 1.74 -14.76 30.33
CA ASP A 542 0.92 -14.23 29.23
C ASP A 542 1.67 -14.14 27.90
N ARG A 543 2.99 -14.31 27.91
CA ARG A 543 3.80 -14.41 26.69
C ARG A 543 3.71 -15.80 26.03
N TRP A 544 3.35 -16.84 26.77
CA TRP A 544 3.31 -18.24 26.31
C TRP A 544 1.95 -18.89 26.45
N VAL A 545 1.21 -18.62 27.52
CA VAL A 545 -0.09 -19.27 27.82
C VAL A 545 -1.06 -18.30 28.47
N ASN A 546 -2.35 -18.59 28.36
CA ASN A 546 -3.37 -17.88 29.12
C ASN A 546 -3.47 -18.41 30.56
N TYR A 547 -4.14 -17.66 31.43
CA TYR A 547 -4.23 -17.96 32.87
C TYR A 547 -4.65 -19.40 33.23
N ASN A 548 -5.61 -19.99 32.50
CA ASN A 548 -6.10 -21.35 32.76
C ASN A 548 -5.33 -22.45 31.98
N PHE A 549 -4.25 -22.10 31.27
CA PHE A 549 -3.44 -23.03 30.46
C PHE A 549 -4.26 -23.83 29.42
N GLN A 550 -5.40 -23.29 28.98
CA GLN A 550 -6.19 -23.84 27.88
C GLN A 550 -5.60 -23.44 26.52
N ARG A 551 -5.01 -22.25 26.44
CA ARG A 551 -4.51 -21.64 25.20
C ARG A 551 -3.02 -21.37 25.35
N GLY A 552 -2.23 -21.92 24.44
CA GLY A 552 -0.79 -21.69 24.34
C GLY A 552 -0.43 -20.95 23.06
N LYS A 553 0.72 -20.30 23.06
CA LYS A 553 1.28 -19.59 21.92
C LYS A 553 2.67 -20.14 21.62
N VAL A 554 2.90 -20.45 20.34
CA VAL A 554 4.23 -20.60 19.77
C VAL A 554 4.50 -19.36 18.92
N THR A 555 5.55 -18.62 19.28
CA THR A 555 6.04 -17.48 18.51
C THR A 555 7.19 -17.96 17.62
N VAL A 556 7.09 -17.70 16.32
CA VAL A 556 8.16 -17.96 15.33
C VAL A 556 8.71 -16.60 14.90
N PHE A 557 10.02 -16.41 15.06
CA PHE A 557 10.71 -15.17 14.71
C PHE A 557 11.33 -15.29 13.34
N LEU A 558 11.05 -14.33 12.46
CA LEU A 558 11.56 -14.27 11.11
C LEU A 558 12.53 -13.09 10.95
N TYR A 559 13.56 -13.31 10.13
CA TYR A 559 14.51 -12.26 9.75
C TYR A 559 13.93 -11.27 8.73
N ASP A 560 12.84 -11.64 8.06
CA ASP A 560 12.12 -10.78 7.13
C ASP A 560 10.68 -11.28 6.91
N HIS A 561 9.88 -10.43 6.25
CA HIS A 561 8.51 -10.71 5.84
C HIS A 561 8.33 -10.65 4.33
N LYS A 562 9.35 -11.04 3.54
CA LYS A 562 9.17 -11.14 2.09
C LYS A 562 8.02 -12.09 1.77
N GLY A 563 7.29 -11.83 0.69
CA GLY A 563 6.18 -12.68 0.24
C GLY A 563 6.55 -14.16 0.16
N SER A 564 7.72 -14.46 -0.42
CA SER A 564 8.24 -15.83 -0.53
C SER A 564 8.59 -16.46 0.83
N THR A 565 9.14 -15.68 1.76
CA THR A 565 9.44 -16.12 3.12
C THR A 565 8.16 -16.48 3.88
N ILE A 566 7.16 -15.59 3.81
CA ILE A 566 5.87 -15.83 4.45
C ILE A 566 5.22 -17.09 3.87
N GLN A 567 5.21 -17.23 2.54
CA GLN A 567 4.64 -18.40 1.87
C GLN A 567 5.33 -19.70 2.31
N GLU A 568 6.66 -19.75 2.30
CA GLU A 568 7.43 -20.93 2.73
C GLU A 568 7.11 -21.32 4.19
N VAL A 569 7.12 -20.34 5.09
CA VAL A 569 6.88 -20.54 6.53
C VAL A 569 5.45 -21.00 6.77
N MET A 570 4.47 -20.38 6.11
CA MET A 570 3.05 -20.75 6.24
C MET A 570 2.76 -22.13 5.66
N ASP A 571 3.35 -22.49 4.52
CA ASP A 571 3.20 -23.81 3.92
C ASP A 571 3.84 -24.90 4.78
N ARG A 572 5.02 -24.63 5.35
CA ARG A 572 5.66 -25.52 6.33
C ARG A 572 4.78 -25.72 7.56
N ALA A 573 4.23 -24.64 8.11
CA ALA A 573 3.35 -24.72 9.26
C ALA A 573 2.07 -25.53 8.97
N ARG A 574 1.40 -25.27 7.83
CA ARG A 574 0.23 -26.02 7.37
C ARG A 574 0.53 -27.50 7.17
N LYS A 575 1.66 -27.83 6.54
CA LYS A 575 2.10 -29.21 6.31
C LYS A 575 2.36 -29.94 7.63
N PHE A 576 2.99 -29.29 8.61
CA PHE A 576 3.20 -29.90 9.91
C PHE A 576 1.87 -30.15 10.64
N ILE A 577 1.00 -29.15 10.71
CA ILE A 577 -0.27 -29.21 11.46
C ILE A 577 -1.19 -30.29 10.89
N SER A 578 -1.30 -30.39 9.56
CA SER A 578 -2.11 -31.43 8.92
C SER A 578 -1.56 -32.85 9.13
N GLY A 579 -0.25 -33.01 9.30
CA GLY A 579 0.39 -34.29 9.59
C GLY A 579 0.36 -34.72 11.07
N HIS A 580 0.04 -33.81 11.99
CA HIS A 580 0.08 -34.07 13.45
C HIS A 580 -1.21 -33.60 14.13
N PRO A 581 -2.38 -34.18 13.80
CA PRO A 581 -3.62 -33.89 14.52
C PRO A 581 -3.51 -34.34 15.98
N MET A 582 -4.01 -33.52 16.89
CA MET A 582 -4.11 -33.85 18.32
C MET A 582 -5.59 -34.00 18.69
N GLU A 583 -5.93 -34.99 19.51
CA GLU A 583 -7.32 -35.17 19.96
C GLU A 583 -7.72 -34.13 21.01
N GLU A 584 -6.81 -33.77 21.91
CA GLU A 584 -7.07 -32.88 23.06
C GLU A 584 -6.92 -31.38 22.72
N ALA A 585 -6.17 -31.05 21.66
CA ALA A 585 -5.85 -29.68 21.28
C ALA A 585 -5.84 -29.49 19.76
N ARG A 586 -5.85 -28.24 19.28
CA ARG A 586 -5.70 -27.91 17.86
C ARG A 586 -4.80 -26.71 17.66
N PHE A 587 -4.04 -26.71 16.57
CA PHE A 587 -3.32 -25.52 16.13
C PHE A 587 -4.27 -24.56 15.39
N ARG A 588 -4.15 -23.26 15.67
CA ARG A 588 -4.81 -22.17 14.96
C ARG A 588 -3.75 -21.24 14.39
N LEU A 589 -3.61 -21.29 13.08
CA LEU A 589 -2.88 -20.30 12.30
C LEU A 589 -3.81 -19.13 11.97
N ALA A 590 -3.37 -17.88 11.89
CA ALA A 590 -2.07 -17.33 12.30
C ALA A 590 -2.32 -15.95 12.92
N GLY A 591 -1.42 -15.50 13.79
CA GLY A 591 -1.43 -14.13 14.32
C GLY A 591 -0.05 -13.48 14.22
N GLY A 592 0.09 -12.30 14.82
CA GLY A 592 1.31 -11.50 14.74
C GLY A 592 1.41 -10.78 13.40
N LEU A 593 2.45 -9.96 13.23
CA LEU A 593 2.67 -9.19 12.00
C LEU A 593 2.69 -10.10 10.76
N VAL A 594 3.40 -11.23 10.85
CA VAL A 594 3.53 -12.18 9.74
C VAL A 594 2.20 -12.83 9.41
N GLY A 595 1.39 -13.20 10.41
CA GLY A 595 0.06 -13.77 10.18
C GLY A 595 -0.90 -12.77 9.53
N VAL A 596 -0.79 -11.49 9.88
CA VAL A 596 -1.55 -10.40 9.26
C VAL A 596 -1.13 -10.18 7.80
N LEU A 597 0.17 -10.13 7.53
CA LEU A 597 0.70 -9.99 6.17
C LEU A 597 0.42 -11.23 5.31
N ALA A 598 0.45 -12.44 5.89
CA ALA A 598 0.05 -13.67 5.21
C ALA A 598 -1.41 -13.60 4.75
N ALA A 599 -2.31 -13.15 5.61
CA ALA A 599 -3.72 -12.96 5.26
C ALA A 599 -3.88 -11.95 4.11
N ALA A 600 -3.15 -10.83 4.16
CA ALA A 600 -3.18 -9.83 3.10
C ALA A 600 -2.66 -10.41 1.77
N ASN A 601 -1.57 -11.19 1.80
CA ASN A 601 -1.00 -11.83 0.61
C ASN A 601 -1.92 -12.90 0.02
N GLU A 602 -2.55 -13.74 0.85
CA GLU A 602 -3.50 -14.77 0.39
C GLU A 602 -4.73 -14.13 -0.28
N VAL A 603 -5.33 -13.11 0.36
CA VAL A 603 -6.45 -12.36 -0.24
C VAL A 603 -6.03 -11.68 -1.54
N MET A 604 -4.81 -11.14 -1.61
CA MET A 604 -4.29 -10.52 -2.82
C MET A 604 -4.10 -11.55 -3.95
N GLU A 605 -3.49 -12.69 -3.66
CA GLU A 605 -3.24 -13.74 -4.65
C GLU A 605 -4.53 -14.35 -5.21
N GLU A 606 -5.51 -14.61 -4.35
CA GLU A 606 -6.82 -15.14 -4.72
C GLU A 606 -7.62 -14.12 -5.53
N ASN A 607 -7.69 -12.87 -5.07
CA ASN A 607 -8.56 -11.86 -5.68
C ASN A 607 -7.94 -11.13 -6.86
N ASN A 608 -6.61 -11.02 -6.99
CA ASN A 608 -5.99 -10.17 -8.02
C ASN A 608 -6.43 -10.55 -9.44
N ARG A 609 -6.51 -11.85 -9.75
CA ARG A 609 -6.98 -12.32 -11.08
C ARG A 609 -8.45 -11.98 -11.32
N LEU A 610 -9.28 -12.12 -10.30
CA LEU A 610 -10.70 -11.78 -10.36
C LEU A 610 -10.89 -10.27 -10.52
N VAL A 611 -10.20 -9.46 -9.72
CA VAL A 611 -10.24 -7.99 -9.77
C VAL A 611 -9.79 -7.50 -11.14
N LEU A 612 -8.65 -7.98 -11.65
CA LEU A 612 -8.16 -7.62 -12.98
C LEU A 612 -9.16 -8.00 -14.08
N GLY A 613 -9.71 -9.22 -14.02
CA GLY A 613 -10.72 -9.70 -14.96
C GLY A 613 -12.00 -8.86 -14.94
N LEU A 614 -12.48 -8.50 -13.74
CA LEU A 614 -13.65 -7.65 -13.55
C LEU A 614 -13.41 -6.22 -14.05
N MET A 615 -12.24 -5.64 -13.80
CA MET A 615 -11.88 -4.30 -14.30
C MET A 615 -11.87 -4.28 -15.84
N LEU A 616 -11.15 -5.21 -16.47
CA LEU A 616 -11.07 -5.29 -17.93
C LEU A 616 -12.43 -5.63 -18.55
N GLY A 617 -13.22 -6.50 -17.90
CA GLY A 617 -14.58 -6.85 -18.32
C GLY A 617 -15.55 -5.69 -18.23
N ALA A 618 -15.52 -4.93 -17.14
CA ALA A 618 -16.33 -3.72 -17.00
C ALA A 618 -15.97 -2.68 -18.06
N GLN A 619 -14.67 -2.45 -18.27
CA GLN A 619 -14.18 -1.57 -19.32
C GLN A 619 -14.61 -2.01 -20.72
N LEU A 620 -14.56 -3.32 -21.00
CA LEU A 620 -15.07 -3.90 -22.24
C LEU A 620 -16.54 -3.53 -22.44
N ILE A 621 -17.37 -3.71 -21.41
CA ILE A 621 -18.81 -3.45 -21.44
C ILE A 621 -19.09 -1.96 -21.69
N PHE A 622 -18.50 -1.04 -20.91
CA PHE A 622 -18.78 0.39 -21.06
C PHE A 622 -18.28 0.95 -22.39
N CYS A 623 -17.10 0.52 -22.85
CA CYS A 623 -16.60 0.88 -24.17
C CYS A 623 -17.50 0.32 -25.28
N ALA A 624 -17.93 -0.94 -25.15
CA ALA A 624 -18.82 -1.57 -26.12
C ALA A 624 -20.18 -0.88 -26.19
N LEU A 625 -20.75 -0.47 -25.06
CA LEU A 625 -22.00 0.29 -25.00
C LEU A 625 -21.83 1.70 -25.57
N GLY A 626 -20.75 2.39 -25.21
CA GLY A 626 -20.45 3.75 -25.66
C GLY A 626 -20.30 3.87 -27.18
N PHE A 627 -19.58 2.93 -27.80
CA PHE A 627 -19.38 2.88 -29.25
C PHE A 627 -20.34 1.95 -29.98
N ARG A 628 -21.28 1.31 -29.27
CA ARG A 628 -22.22 0.30 -29.77
C ARG A 628 -21.52 -0.83 -30.55
N SER A 629 -20.36 -1.29 -30.06
CA SER A 629 -19.55 -2.31 -30.71
C SER A 629 -18.65 -3.05 -29.73
N VAL A 630 -18.82 -4.37 -29.65
CA VAL A 630 -17.97 -5.25 -28.83
C VAL A 630 -16.50 -5.18 -29.30
N LEU A 631 -16.27 -5.07 -30.60
CA LEU A 631 -14.93 -4.93 -31.17
C LEU A 631 -14.25 -3.64 -30.69
N ALA A 632 -14.99 -2.54 -30.53
CA ALA A 632 -14.44 -1.31 -29.95
C ALA A 632 -13.95 -1.56 -28.53
N GLY A 633 -14.73 -2.28 -27.71
CA GLY A 633 -14.33 -2.71 -26.38
C GLY A 633 -12.99 -3.45 -26.39
N PHE A 634 -12.85 -4.51 -27.20
CA PHE A 634 -11.60 -5.28 -27.27
C PHE A 634 -10.39 -4.45 -27.68
N LEU A 635 -10.58 -3.48 -28.58
CA LEU A 635 -9.49 -2.59 -29.02
C LEU A 635 -8.99 -1.69 -27.88
N PHE A 636 -9.91 -1.05 -27.15
CA PHE A 636 -9.53 -0.19 -26.03
C PHE A 636 -8.96 -0.98 -24.86
N VAL A 637 -9.59 -2.11 -24.51
CA VAL A 637 -9.10 -3.03 -23.47
C VAL A 637 -7.73 -3.59 -23.85
N GLY A 638 -7.48 -3.90 -25.13
CA GLY A 638 -6.19 -4.41 -25.58
C GLY A 638 -5.02 -3.47 -25.32
N VAL A 639 -5.21 -2.15 -25.51
CA VAL A 639 -4.19 -1.15 -25.16
C VAL A 639 -3.96 -1.11 -23.66
N VAL A 640 -5.02 -1.04 -22.87
CA VAL A 640 -4.91 -0.94 -21.41
C VAL A 640 -4.31 -2.20 -20.81
N PHE A 641 -4.70 -3.38 -21.30
CA PHE A 641 -4.11 -4.65 -20.91
C PHE A 641 -2.60 -4.66 -21.19
N LEU A 642 -2.18 -4.23 -22.38
CA LEU A 642 -0.76 -4.15 -22.74
C LEU A 642 0.02 -3.22 -21.81
N SER A 643 -0.49 -2.02 -21.55
CA SER A 643 0.15 -1.07 -20.64
C SER A 643 0.24 -1.60 -19.22
N ASN A 644 -0.80 -2.31 -18.75
CA ASN A 644 -0.81 -2.90 -17.43
C ASN A 644 0.17 -4.08 -17.30
N MET A 645 0.22 -4.95 -18.32
CA MET A 645 1.22 -6.03 -18.38
C MET A 645 2.64 -5.47 -18.40
N PHE A 646 2.87 -4.37 -19.12
CA PHE A 646 4.17 -3.71 -19.13
C PHE A 646 4.51 -3.08 -17.77
N GLY A 647 3.54 -2.44 -17.11
CA GLY A 647 3.71 -1.88 -15.78
C GLY A 647 4.08 -2.94 -14.74
N THR A 648 3.32 -4.04 -14.69
CA THR A 648 3.56 -5.17 -13.79
C THR A 648 4.87 -5.93 -14.10
N ALA A 649 5.26 -6.01 -15.37
CA ALA A 649 6.57 -6.53 -15.77
C ALA A 649 7.73 -5.67 -15.25
N LEU A 650 7.58 -4.34 -15.26
CA LEU A 650 8.57 -3.44 -14.68
C LEU A 650 8.62 -3.52 -13.15
N MET A 651 7.49 -3.80 -12.51
CA MET A 651 7.48 -4.10 -11.07
C MET A 651 8.37 -5.31 -10.76
N ALA A 652 8.18 -6.41 -11.49
CA ALA A 652 9.02 -7.59 -11.36
C ALA A 652 10.51 -7.26 -11.66
N PHE A 653 10.77 -6.49 -12.71
CA PHE A 653 12.13 -6.08 -13.09
C PHE A 653 12.84 -5.21 -12.03
N TRP A 654 12.12 -4.28 -11.39
CA TRP A 654 12.65 -3.42 -10.33
C TRP A 654 12.57 -4.03 -8.92
N ASN A 655 12.08 -5.27 -8.83
CA ASN A 655 11.89 -6.00 -7.58
C ASN A 655 10.97 -5.24 -6.61
N VAL A 656 9.81 -4.79 -7.14
CA VAL A 656 8.70 -4.18 -6.42
C VAL A 656 7.55 -5.19 -6.42
N GLY A 657 7.07 -5.52 -5.23
CA GLY A 657 6.06 -6.56 -5.07
C GLY A 657 4.63 -6.06 -5.23
N LEU A 658 3.72 -6.97 -5.55
CA LEU A 658 2.30 -6.71 -5.59
C LEU A 658 1.70 -6.86 -4.19
N ASN A 659 1.45 -5.74 -3.52
CA ASN A 659 0.86 -5.67 -2.18
C ASN A 659 -0.32 -4.69 -2.11
N VAL A 660 -0.93 -4.59 -0.93
CA VAL A 660 -2.08 -3.72 -0.60
C VAL A 660 -1.85 -2.27 -1.03
N ASN A 661 -0.62 -1.80 -0.93
CA ASN A 661 -0.23 -0.43 -1.20
C ASN A 661 -0.07 -0.17 -2.72
N THR A 662 0.44 -1.14 -3.49
CA THR A 662 0.63 -1.01 -4.95
C THR A 662 -0.63 -1.25 -5.78
N MET A 663 -1.58 -2.05 -5.28
CA MET A 663 -2.80 -2.42 -6.00
C MET A 663 -3.67 -1.22 -6.44
N PRO A 664 -3.87 -0.17 -5.62
CA PRO A 664 -4.52 1.06 -6.06
C PRO A 664 -3.95 1.69 -7.33
N VAL A 665 -2.62 1.69 -7.51
CA VAL A 665 -1.96 2.29 -8.70
C VAL A 665 -2.32 1.51 -9.95
N ILE A 666 -2.25 0.18 -9.87
CA ILE A 666 -2.59 -0.71 -10.97
C ILE A 666 -4.05 -0.48 -11.38
N SER A 667 -4.96 -0.44 -10.41
CA SER A 667 -6.38 -0.15 -10.64
C SER A 667 -6.62 1.21 -11.30
N LEU A 668 -5.98 2.27 -10.79
CA LEU A 668 -6.07 3.62 -11.37
C LEU A 668 -5.46 3.67 -12.78
N GLY A 669 -4.36 2.96 -13.00
CA GLY A 669 -3.71 2.86 -14.30
C GLY A 669 -4.58 2.16 -15.35
N ILE A 670 -5.34 1.14 -14.95
CA ILE A 670 -6.33 0.47 -15.79
C ILE A 670 -7.51 1.40 -16.05
N GLY A 671 -8.08 1.99 -14.99
CA GLY A 671 -9.21 2.92 -15.08
C GLY A 671 -8.91 4.06 -16.05
N PHE A 672 -7.90 4.88 -15.74
CA PHE A 672 -7.56 6.09 -16.50
C PHE A 672 -6.95 5.85 -17.88
N GLY A 673 -6.56 4.60 -18.17
CA GLY A 673 -5.79 4.25 -19.36
C GLY A 673 -6.56 4.31 -20.67
N VAL A 674 -7.88 4.14 -20.61
CA VAL A 674 -8.75 3.99 -21.81
C VAL A 674 -8.88 5.28 -22.60
N ASP A 675 -8.79 6.39 -21.88
CA ASP A 675 -9.33 7.67 -22.34
C ASP A 675 -8.60 8.22 -23.55
N TYR A 676 -7.27 8.11 -23.56
CA TYR A 676 -6.46 8.54 -24.70
C TYR A 676 -6.91 7.87 -26.00
N GLY A 677 -7.23 6.57 -25.93
CA GLY A 677 -7.79 5.83 -27.05
C GLY A 677 -9.18 6.33 -27.44
N ILE A 678 -10.09 6.47 -26.45
CA ILE A 678 -11.47 6.90 -26.67
C ILE A 678 -11.52 8.23 -27.42
N TYR A 679 -10.71 9.22 -27.03
CA TYR A 679 -10.72 10.54 -27.65
C TYR A 679 -10.17 10.54 -29.09
N ILE A 680 -9.07 9.81 -29.34
CA ILE A 680 -8.49 9.70 -30.69
C ILE A 680 -9.46 8.99 -31.64
N VAL A 681 -10.06 7.88 -31.18
CA VAL A 681 -11.01 7.11 -32.01
C VAL A 681 -12.31 7.88 -32.22
N ALA A 682 -12.85 8.53 -31.18
CA ALA A 682 -14.05 9.37 -31.31
C ALA A 682 -13.83 10.48 -32.33
N ARG A 683 -12.65 11.11 -32.34
CA ARG A 683 -12.32 12.14 -33.34
C ARG A 683 -12.18 11.56 -34.74
N ALA A 684 -11.52 10.41 -34.89
CA ALA A 684 -11.41 9.75 -36.19
C ALA A 684 -12.79 9.37 -36.77
N ILE A 685 -13.74 8.94 -35.93
CA ILE A 685 -15.12 8.67 -36.35
C ILE A 685 -15.80 9.95 -36.82
N GLU A 686 -15.61 11.06 -36.11
CA GLU A 686 -16.18 12.34 -36.51
C GLU A 686 -15.62 12.84 -37.84
N GLU A 687 -14.30 12.80 -38.02
CA GLU A 687 -13.65 13.19 -39.27
C GLU A 687 -14.08 12.30 -40.43
N TYR A 688 -14.20 10.98 -40.22
CA TYR A 688 -14.67 10.04 -41.23
C TYR A 688 -16.09 10.39 -41.71
N ARG A 689 -16.99 10.77 -40.79
CA ARG A 689 -18.38 11.15 -41.13
C ARG A 689 -18.50 12.51 -41.80
N ARG A 690 -17.51 13.39 -41.64
CA ARG A 690 -17.48 14.73 -42.24
C ARG A 690 -16.94 14.73 -43.68
N GLN A 691 -16.19 13.71 -44.08
CA GLN A 691 -15.62 13.63 -45.42
C GLN A 691 -16.70 13.37 -46.48
N GLU A 692 -16.67 14.14 -47.57
CA GLU A 692 -17.52 13.89 -48.75
C GLU A 692 -17.19 12.55 -49.42
N ARG A 693 -15.90 12.18 -49.43
CA ARG A 693 -15.40 10.87 -49.84
C ARG A 693 -14.69 10.22 -48.66
N PRO A 694 -15.37 9.35 -47.91
CA PRO A 694 -14.83 8.83 -46.67
C PRO A 694 -13.64 7.89 -46.91
N GLU A 695 -12.44 8.36 -46.57
CA GLU A 695 -11.21 7.59 -46.59
C GLU A 695 -10.72 7.36 -45.15
N LEU A 696 -10.74 6.10 -44.71
CA LEU A 696 -10.38 5.73 -43.33
C LEU A 696 -8.97 6.20 -42.94
N ARG A 697 -8.00 6.12 -43.86
CA ARG A 697 -6.62 6.55 -43.59
C ARG A 697 -6.52 8.06 -43.36
N ALA A 698 -7.20 8.85 -44.19
CA ALA A 698 -7.26 10.29 -44.01
C ALA A 698 -7.94 10.66 -42.68
N ALA A 699 -9.06 10.01 -42.36
CA ALA A 699 -9.78 10.25 -41.11
C ALA A 699 -8.96 9.90 -39.85
N LEU A 700 -8.25 8.76 -39.87
CA LEU A 700 -7.36 8.36 -38.77
C LEU A 700 -6.17 9.31 -38.62
N THR A 701 -5.58 9.73 -39.74
CA THR A 701 -4.46 10.67 -39.74
C THR A 701 -4.88 12.03 -39.18
N GLU A 702 -6.04 12.53 -39.59
CA GLU A 702 -6.56 13.79 -39.09
C GLU A 702 -6.99 13.70 -37.62
N GLY A 703 -7.55 12.56 -37.20
CA GLY A 703 -7.84 12.27 -35.80
C GLY A 703 -6.59 12.33 -34.92
N VAL A 704 -5.48 11.74 -35.36
CA VAL A 704 -4.18 11.83 -34.67
C VAL A 704 -3.61 13.25 -34.72
N ALA A 705 -3.72 13.95 -35.85
CA ALA A 705 -3.20 15.31 -36.01
C ALA A 705 -3.94 16.34 -35.12
N THR A 706 -5.24 16.14 -34.89
CA THR A 706 -6.09 17.05 -34.12
C THR A 706 -6.16 16.65 -32.65
N ALA A 707 -6.82 15.53 -32.34
CA ALA A 707 -7.01 15.05 -30.98
C ALA A 707 -5.70 14.62 -30.31
N GLY A 708 -4.73 14.13 -31.10
CA GLY A 708 -3.41 13.74 -30.59
C GLY A 708 -2.62 14.89 -29.96
N LYS A 709 -2.89 16.15 -30.35
CA LYS A 709 -2.30 17.33 -29.66
C LYS A 709 -2.77 17.41 -28.21
N ALA A 710 -4.09 17.40 -28.01
CA ALA A 710 -4.68 17.46 -26.68
C ALA A 710 -4.24 16.25 -25.83
N VAL A 711 -4.15 15.07 -26.44
CA VAL A 711 -3.66 13.85 -25.77
C VAL A 711 -2.20 13.96 -25.36
N LEU A 712 -1.29 14.42 -26.24
CA LEU A 712 0.12 14.60 -25.91
C LEU A 712 0.31 15.64 -24.81
N TYR A 713 -0.41 16.76 -24.87
CA TYR A 713 -0.31 17.80 -23.85
C TYR A 713 -0.81 17.33 -22.49
N THR A 714 -1.96 16.63 -22.46
CA THR A 714 -2.50 16.10 -21.20
C THR A 714 -1.61 15.01 -20.63
N ALA A 715 -1.07 14.11 -21.45
CA ALA A 715 -0.13 13.10 -21.00
C ALA A 715 1.18 13.72 -20.49
N PHE A 716 1.74 14.71 -21.18
CA PHE A 716 2.92 15.44 -20.72
C PHE A 716 2.66 16.16 -19.40
N LEU A 717 1.52 16.84 -19.27
CA LEU A 717 1.12 17.55 -18.06
C LEU A 717 1.02 16.60 -16.86
N ILE A 718 0.30 15.47 -17.02
CA ILE A 718 0.15 14.47 -15.96
C ILE A 718 1.51 13.84 -15.63
N SER A 719 2.30 13.49 -16.64
CA SER A 719 3.64 12.90 -16.47
C SER A 719 4.58 13.83 -15.71
N ALA A 720 4.61 15.12 -16.08
CA ALA A 720 5.42 16.12 -15.41
C ALA A 720 4.95 16.40 -13.97
N GLY A 721 3.64 16.30 -13.70
CA GLY A 721 3.13 16.35 -12.33
C GLY A 721 3.60 15.14 -11.52
N ILE A 722 3.43 13.93 -12.04
CA ILE A 722 3.84 12.70 -11.35
C ILE A 722 5.37 12.64 -11.16
N ALA A 723 6.16 13.25 -12.04
CA ALA A 723 7.61 13.25 -11.96
C ALA A 723 8.16 13.85 -10.64
N PHE A 724 7.42 14.71 -9.93
CA PHE A 724 7.84 15.20 -8.62
C PHE A 724 7.71 14.15 -7.51
N TRP A 725 6.75 13.23 -7.63
CA TRP A 725 6.54 12.15 -6.67
C TRP A 725 7.71 11.17 -6.64
N ALA A 726 8.43 11.05 -7.75
CA ALA A 726 9.69 10.31 -7.88
C ALA A 726 10.76 10.71 -6.84
N PHE A 727 10.69 11.94 -6.33
CA PHE A 727 11.60 12.49 -5.32
C PHE A 727 11.03 12.42 -3.90
N SER A 728 9.93 11.71 -3.68
CA SER A 728 9.35 11.57 -2.34
C SER A 728 10.32 10.84 -1.39
N PRO A 729 10.45 11.30 -0.13
CA PRO A 729 11.24 10.59 0.88
C PRO A 729 10.62 9.22 1.22
N LEU A 730 9.34 9.02 0.94
CA LEU A 730 8.72 7.70 1.02
C LEU A 730 8.94 6.95 -0.29
N ARG A 731 9.73 5.87 -0.21
CA ARG A 731 10.03 5.01 -1.36
C ARG A 731 8.76 4.53 -2.05
N PHE A 732 7.77 4.12 -1.27
CA PHE A 732 6.49 3.65 -1.79
C PHE A 732 5.83 4.68 -2.72
N GLN A 733 5.73 5.94 -2.30
CA GLN A 733 5.14 7.00 -3.13
C GLN A 733 5.96 7.28 -4.39
N ALA A 734 7.29 7.23 -4.29
CA ALA A 734 8.16 7.38 -5.44
C ALA A 734 7.95 6.23 -6.45
N GLU A 735 7.93 4.98 -5.99
CA GLU A 735 7.69 3.80 -6.82
C GLU A 735 6.30 3.82 -7.48
N MET A 736 5.25 4.23 -6.75
CA MET A 736 3.92 4.44 -7.34
C MET A 736 3.96 5.51 -8.45
N GLY A 737 4.67 6.61 -8.22
CA GLY A 737 4.83 7.67 -9.21
C GLY A 737 5.49 7.15 -10.49
N TYR A 738 6.60 6.42 -10.37
CA TYR A 738 7.27 5.81 -11.53
C TYR A 738 6.37 4.82 -12.27
N GLN A 739 5.67 3.94 -11.54
CA GLN A 739 4.76 2.97 -12.14
C GLN A 739 3.65 3.65 -12.93
N LEU A 740 3.03 4.66 -12.34
CA LEU A 740 1.93 5.36 -13.00
C LEU A 740 2.40 6.18 -14.20
N LEU A 741 3.56 6.83 -14.09
CA LEU A 741 4.20 7.53 -15.21
C LEU A 741 4.36 6.59 -16.40
N VAL A 742 4.85 5.37 -16.16
CA VAL A 742 5.02 4.37 -17.23
C VAL A 742 3.68 3.91 -17.78
N ILE A 743 2.73 3.53 -16.93
CA ILE A 743 1.42 3.02 -17.37
C ILE A 743 0.67 4.07 -18.21
N LEU A 744 0.63 5.32 -17.74
CA LEU A 744 -0.05 6.40 -18.47
C LEU A 744 0.66 6.76 -19.77
N THR A 745 1.99 6.77 -19.79
CA THR A 745 2.77 6.98 -21.01
C THR A 745 2.51 5.86 -22.02
N MET A 746 2.48 4.61 -21.57
CA MET A 746 2.21 3.46 -22.43
C MET A 746 0.77 3.47 -22.96
N ASN A 747 -0.20 3.87 -22.13
CA ASN A 747 -1.60 4.07 -22.55
C ASN A 747 -1.72 5.18 -23.61
N MET A 748 -1.01 6.29 -23.43
CA MET A 748 -0.94 7.36 -24.43
C MET A 748 -0.32 6.87 -25.74
N LEU A 749 0.82 6.17 -25.68
CA LEU A 749 1.50 5.62 -26.86
C LEU A 749 0.62 4.58 -27.57
N GLY A 750 -0.05 3.71 -26.84
CA GLY A 750 -1.01 2.75 -27.39
C GLY A 750 -2.22 3.44 -28.03
N GLY A 751 -2.72 4.51 -27.41
CA GLY A 751 -3.78 5.36 -27.98
C GLY A 751 -3.38 6.06 -29.27
N LEU A 752 -2.17 6.63 -29.31
CA LEU A 752 -1.72 7.49 -30.40
C LEU A 752 -1.09 6.72 -31.57
N LEU A 753 -0.50 5.54 -31.29
CA LEU A 753 0.22 4.74 -32.28
C LEU A 753 -0.51 3.43 -32.59
N LEU A 754 -0.77 2.61 -31.58
CA LEU A 754 -1.28 1.25 -31.77
C LEU A 754 -2.74 1.24 -32.25
N LEU A 755 -3.62 2.02 -31.63
CA LEU A 755 -5.05 2.04 -32.00
C LEU A 755 -5.30 2.42 -33.46
N PRO A 756 -4.74 3.54 -33.99
CA PRO A 756 -4.89 3.88 -35.40
C PRO A 756 -4.35 2.79 -36.35
N ALA A 757 -3.24 2.14 -35.98
CA ALA A 757 -2.65 1.06 -36.77
C ALA A 757 -3.57 -0.17 -36.85
N VAL A 758 -4.12 -0.59 -35.71
CA VAL A 758 -5.04 -1.73 -35.64
C VAL A 758 -6.37 -1.44 -36.34
N ILE A 759 -6.93 -0.24 -36.16
CA ILE A 759 -8.17 0.17 -36.83
C ILE A 759 -7.98 0.25 -38.37
N SER A 760 -6.83 0.72 -38.84
CA SER A 760 -6.48 0.75 -40.27
C SER A 760 -6.39 -0.67 -40.87
N LEU A 761 -6.04 -1.68 -40.07
CA LEU A 761 -5.98 -3.08 -40.47
C LEU A 761 -7.37 -3.75 -40.45
N LEU A 762 -8.06 -3.69 -39.32
CA LEU A 762 -9.33 -4.39 -39.09
C LEU A 762 -10.52 -3.73 -39.79
N ARG A 763 -10.41 -2.43 -40.12
CA ARG A 763 -11.47 -1.63 -40.77
C ARG A 763 -12.84 -1.84 -40.11
N PRO A 764 -12.96 -1.58 -38.80
CA PRO A 764 -14.13 -1.98 -38.03
C PRO A 764 -15.39 -1.18 -38.43
N ARG A 765 -16.54 -1.87 -38.45
CA ARG A 765 -17.84 -1.29 -38.85
C ARG A 765 -18.28 -0.09 -38.01
N PHE A 766 -17.92 -0.06 -36.72
CA PHE A 766 -18.30 1.06 -35.84
C PHE A 766 -17.61 2.38 -36.22
N VAL A 767 -16.44 2.31 -36.85
CA VAL A 767 -15.72 3.48 -37.36
C VAL A 767 -16.25 3.88 -38.74
N LEU A 768 -16.44 2.90 -39.62
CA LEU A 768 -16.87 3.12 -40.99
C LEU A 768 -18.34 3.55 -41.13
N GLY A 769 -19.13 3.48 -40.06
CA GLY A 769 -20.56 3.72 -40.08
C GLY A 769 -21.28 2.64 -40.88
N GLY A 770 -21.87 1.67 -40.18
CA GLY A 770 -22.71 0.67 -40.84
C GLY A 770 -23.87 1.34 -41.57
N LYS A 771 -23.95 1.19 -42.90
CA LYS A 771 -25.25 1.23 -43.59
C LYS A 771 -26.04 0.03 -43.07
N GLY A 772 -27.04 0.30 -42.22
CA GLY A 772 -28.18 -0.56 -41.88
C GLY A 772 -27.92 -2.03 -41.56
N ALA A 773 -28.20 -2.41 -40.31
CA ALA A 773 -29.15 -3.47 -40.04
C ALA A 773 -30.04 -3.00 -38.89
#